data_AF-A0A963G964-F1
#
_entry.id   AF-A0A963G964-F1
#
_cell.length_a   1.000
_cell.length_b   1.000
_cell.length_c   1.000
_cell.angle_alpha   90.00
_cell.angle_beta   90.00
_cell.angle_gamma   90.00
#
_symmetry.space_group_name_H-M   'P 1'
#
loop_
_entity.id
_entity.type
_entity.pdbx_description
1 polymer ?
#
loop_
_entity_poly.entity_id
_entity_poly.type
_entity_poly.pdbx_seq_one_letter_code
_entity_poly.pdbx_strand_id
1 'polypeptide(L)'
;MLNPSNGFVALQLANYLLTAGLLVHAWRRDRSLFWAMPAAIVYGFLIEYSQVSKVVPPYHYTQALVALPGPVPLGVVLSWGTILYAVLATVRALSVPAWLAPVAAGLLATTIDFVSDPAFVSLGFWVWDMPGEWFGIPWTNYVGWFVIVAGFTAWLGVLQRHGPQKPWFEMLAPWLAVPLAFGCFVVIMLGYLWIASRAFIDPSSQVALLFGLAVVPVLARLRRFAGGQPLSLAVLAAPLFLYGASLLILFATGLHRREPELAIVIPAFSLLGLTGFLWPYRFGEGLRRVGDMVASGIHLSRQALATLLLAAAAGGAGLGALAPDKGLIGPVELPSDDAFLPSQDVQWWYWTGHLESEEGRRFGFEVVFFTFDSFAFMRDQLVQVAITDVDDDSFHFAEHLEFRLPPRGKSRFDLRAGTGDSVRAIGDDRVDRLHSEVGGYVLDLALEASKPPALHYGGDAHPYRFGGYTYYYSRVSMKTHGTLSVGGKTYKVSGSSWFDRQYGELYQAIVKGWQWFAIELDDDRQIMLYDILGSENRVERSGSITDAAGNTRPIAGHQFKVAVLGQWRSPHTGCVYPSGWRVEVDGETFDVAPMVKDQELRAKHGYWPGPEYWEGAASVSGAVAGKAYVELNGFCRGVEGTLSF
;
A
#
# COMPACT_ATOMS: atom_id res chain seq x y z
N MET A 1 13.13 -18.50 9.05
CA MET A 1 12.88 -18.52 10.51
C MET A 1 13.65 -17.37 11.13
N LEU A 2 12.95 -16.40 11.73
CA LEU A 2 13.53 -15.23 12.40
C LEU A 2 14.20 -15.69 13.72
N ASN A 3 15.48 -15.42 13.94
CA ASN A 3 16.18 -15.81 15.17
C ASN A 3 16.24 -14.60 16.13
N PRO A 4 15.44 -14.56 17.21
CA PRO A 4 15.32 -13.37 18.05
C PRO A 4 16.56 -13.14 18.92
N SER A 5 16.94 -11.88 19.12
CA SER A 5 18.02 -11.50 20.04
C SER A 5 17.65 -11.81 21.50
N ASN A 6 18.65 -12.05 22.37
CA ASN A 6 18.41 -12.31 23.79
C ASN A 6 17.61 -11.18 24.48
N GLY A 7 17.86 -9.93 24.08
CA GLY A 7 17.11 -8.77 24.57
C GLY A 7 15.64 -8.78 24.12
N PHE A 8 15.37 -9.13 22.87
CA PHE A 8 14.01 -9.29 22.36
C PHE A 8 13.26 -10.42 23.07
N VAL A 9 13.91 -11.58 23.26
CA VAL A 9 13.30 -12.71 23.99
C VAL A 9 12.92 -12.31 25.42
N ALA A 10 13.82 -11.64 26.15
CA ALA A 10 13.55 -11.18 27.51
C ALA A 10 12.36 -10.20 27.58
N LEU A 11 12.30 -9.26 26.64
CA LEU A 11 11.20 -8.30 26.54
C LEU A 11 9.86 -9.00 26.27
N GLN A 12 9.84 -9.97 25.35
CA GLN A 12 8.62 -10.71 25.02
C GLN A 12 8.12 -11.57 26.18
N LEU A 13 9.03 -12.27 26.88
CA LEU A 13 8.66 -13.04 28.06
C LEU A 13 8.09 -12.15 29.18
N ALA A 14 8.68 -10.97 29.40
CA ALA A 14 8.16 -10.00 30.35
C ALA A 14 6.75 -9.52 29.97
N ASN A 15 6.52 -9.26 28.67
CA ASN A 15 5.20 -8.89 28.16
C ASN A 15 4.15 -10.01 28.31
N TYR A 16 4.54 -11.27 28.12
CA TYR A 16 3.63 -12.41 28.31
C TYR A 16 3.21 -12.54 29.78
N LEU A 17 4.17 -12.40 30.72
CA LEU A 17 3.91 -12.41 32.15
C LEU A 17 3.03 -11.24 32.60
N LEU A 18 3.31 -10.03 32.07
CA LEU A 18 2.48 -8.85 32.28
C LEU A 18 1.04 -9.10 31.84
N THR A 19 0.86 -9.63 30.63
CA THR A 19 -0.46 -9.94 30.07
C THR A 19 -1.22 -10.93 30.94
N ALA A 20 -0.59 -12.03 31.35
CA ALA A 20 -1.20 -12.99 32.26
C ALA A 20 -1.57 -12.36 33.62
N GLY A 21 -0.68 -11.55 34.19
CA GLY A 21 -0.93 -10.82 35.44
C GLY A 21 -2.11 -9.86 35.34
N LEU A 22 -2.22 -9.13 34.23
CA LEU A 22 -3.32 -8.20 33.98
C LEU A 22 -4.65 -8.91 33.70
N LEU A 23 -4.64 -10.05 33.01
CA LEU A 23 -5.85 -10.89 32.85
C LEU A 23 -6.37 -11.40 34.20
N VAL A 24 -5.47 -11.91 35.05
CA VAL A 24 -5.84 -12.35 36.41
C VAL A 24 -6.34 -11.17 37.25
N HIS A 25 -5.71 -10.01 37.10
CA HIS A 25 -6.14 -8.80 37.79
C HIS A 25 -7.54 -8.36 37.34
N ALA A 26 -7.80 -8.32 36.04
CA ALA A 26 -9.09 -7.99 35.44
C ALA A 26 -10.18 -8.97 35.93
N TRP A 27 -9.92 -10.28 35.86
CA TRP A 27 -10.85 -11.32 36.33
C TRP A 27 -11.31 -11.09 37.78
N ARG A 28 -10.38 -10.68 38.65
CA ARG A 28 -10.64 -10.46 40.08
C ARG A 28 -11.30 -9.13 40.41
N ARG A 29 -11.19 -8.12 39.53
CA ARG A 29 -11.58 -6.73 39.84
C ARG A 29 -12.72 -6.20 39.00
N ASP A 30 -12.72 -6.48 37.70
CA ASP A 30 -13.70 -5.95 36.76
C ASP A 30 -13.92 -6.97 35.62
N ARG A 31 -15.06 -7.68 35.69
CA ARG A 31 -15.44 -8.69 34.71
C ARG A 31 -15.64 -8.12 33.32
N SER A 32 -16.09 -6.87 33.21
CA SER A 32 -16.28 -6.22 31.92
C SER A 32 -14.92 -5.93 31.26
N LEU A 33 -13.92 -5.46 32.01
CA LEU A 33 -12.56 -5.31 31.50
C LEU A 33 -11.89 -6.65 31.21
N PHE A 34 -12.21 -7.70 32.00
CA PHE A 34 -11.73 -9.05 31.72
C PHE A 34 -12.18 -9.54 30.35
N TRP A 35 -13.45 -9.33 29.96
CA TRP A 35 -13.92 -9.73 28.63
C TRP A 35 -13.43 -8.80 27.53
N ALA A 36 -13.20 -7.52 27.83
CA ALA A 36 -12.66 -6.57 26.88
C ALA A 36 -11.22 -6.88 26.46
N MET A 37 -10.39 -7.40 27.37
CA MET A 37 -8.97 -7.64 27.10
C MET A 37 -8.72 -8.73 26.03
N PRO A 38 -9.33 -9.95 26.08
CA PRO A 38 -9.24 -10.92 25.00
C PRO A 38 -9.83 -10.43 23.67
N ALA A 39 -10.94 -9.70 23.71
CA ALA A 39 -11.51 -9.10 22.50
C ALA A 39 -10.57 -8.07 21.88
N ALA A 40 -9.86 -7.28 22.70
CA ALA A 40 -8.83 -6.35 22.26
C ALA A 40 -7.60 -7.05 21.66
N ILE A 41 -7.18 -8.20 22.21
CA ILE A 41 -6.12 -9.05 21.62
C ILE A 41 -6.56 -9.47 20.21
N VAL A 42 -7.78 -10.01 20.05
CA VAL A 42 -8.27 -10.42 18.74
C VAL A 42 -8.41 -9.24 17.78
N TYR A 43 -8.91 -8.10 18.26
CA TYR A 43 -9.01 -6.88 17.47
C TYR A 43 -7.64 -6.38 16.99
N GLY A 44 -6.66 -6.31 17.89
CA GLY A 44 -5.28 -5.95 17.57
C GLY A 44 -4.67 -6.90 16.54
N PHE A 45 -4.88 -8.22 16.69
CA PHE A 45 -4.44 -9.19 15.68
C PHE A 45 -5.04 -8.89 14.30
N LEU A 46 -6.35 -8.64 14.22
CA LEU A 46 -7.00 -8.34 12.94
C LEU A 46 -6.44 -7.06 12.29
N ILE A 47 -6.18 -6.03 13.09
CA ILE A 47 -5.52 -4.80 12.63
C ILE A 47 -4.12 -5.10 12.11
N GLU A 48 -3.25 -5.71 12.93
CA GLU A 48 -1.87 -6.04 12.56
C GLU A 48 -1.84 -6.90 11.30
N TYR A 49 -2.59 -8.00 11.31
CA TYR A 49 -2.72 -8.92 10.18
C TYR A 49 -3.16 -8.18 8.92
N SER A 50 -4.13 -7.25 9.02
CA SER A 50 -4.58 -6.46 7.86
C SER A 50 -3.54 -5.48 7.32
N GLN A 51 -2.53 -5.11 8.12
CA GLN A 51 -1.42 -4.25 7.68
C GLN A 51 -0.27 -5.09 7.10
N VAL A 52 0.18 -6.11 7.82
CA VAL A 52 1.36 -6.89 7.43
C VAL A 52 1.08 -7.99 6.42
N SER A 53 -0.19 -8.40 6.25
CA SER A 53 -0.61 -9.34 5.19
C SER A 53 -1.00 -8.61 3.91
N LYS A 54 -0.79 -7.29 3.86
CA LYS A 54 -0.79 -6.57 2.60
C LYS A 54 0.38 -7.06 1.76
N VAL A 55 0.18 -6.76 0.51
CA VAL A 55 0.94 -7.14 -0.65
C VAL A 55 2.28 -6.40 -0.60
N VAL A 56 2.20 -5.07 -0.49
CA VAL A 56 3.24 -4.22 0.11
C VAL A 56 2.77 -3.85 1.52
N PRO A 57 3.27 -4.54 2.56
CA PRO A 57 2.99 -4.11 3.92
C PRO A 57 3.71 -2.78 4.18
N PRO A 58 3.09 -1.83 4.91
CA PRO A 58 3.75 -0.56 5.23
C PRO A 58 4.98 -0.76 6.14
N TYR A 59 5.03 -1.89 6.85
CA TYR A 59 6.13 -2.34 7.67
C TYR A 59 6.08 -3.87 7.82
N HIS A 60 7.22 -4.48 8.14
CA HIS A 60 7.31 -5.91 8.44
C HIS A 60 8.05 -6.17 9.75
N TYR A 61 7.71 -7.29 10.40
CA TYR A 61 8.34 -7.74 11.64
C TYR A 61 9.61 -8.54 11.37
N THR A 62 10.72 -8.22 12.04
CA THR A 62 12.00 -8.93 11.85
C THR A 62 12.28 -9.98 12.93
N GLN A 63 11.57 -9.93 14.06
CA GLN A 63 11.76 -10.84 15.18
C GLN A 63 10.40 -11.27 15.74
N ALA A 64 10.27 -12.57 16.05
CA ALA A 64 9.11 -13.11 16.76
C ALA A 64 9.56 -14.27 17.65
N LEU A 65 9.15 -14.24 18.93
CA LEU A 65 9.33 -15.39 19.83
C LEU A 65 8.29 -16.47 19.52
N VAL A 66 7.05 -16.05 19.29
CA VAL A 66 5.96 -16.87 18.75
C VAL A 66 5.32 -16.06 17.63
N ALA A 67 5.28 -16.61 16.42
CA ALA A 67 4.67 -15.97 15.25
C ALA A 67 3.25 -16.53 15.01
N LEU A 68 2.31 -15.62 14.77
CA LEU A 68 0.93 -15.90 14.34
C LEU A 68 0.85 -15.79 12.79
N PRO A 69 -0.29 -16.15 12.15
CA PRO A 69 -0.48 -15.93 10.71
C PRO A 69 -0.18 -14.48 10.30
N GLY A 70 0.35 -14.28 9.08
CA GLY A 70 0.76 -12.95 8.61
C GLY A 70 2.06 -12.44 9.27
N PRO A 71 3.07 -13.30 9.47
CA PRO A 71 4.16 -13.13 10.45
C PRO A 71 3.96 -12.25 11.72
N VAL A 72 2.76 -12.08 12.26
CA VAL A 72 2.51 -11.18 13.40
C VAL A 72 3.09 -11.76 14.70
N PRO A 73 3.95 -11.06 15.46
CA PRO A 73 4.44 -11.56 16.74
C PRO A 73 3.33 -11.60 17.78
N LEU A 74 3.17 -12.73 18.47
CA LEU A 74 2.18 -12.90 19.55
C LEU A 74 2.29 -11.78 20.59
N GLY A 75 3.51 -11.36 20.94
CA GLY A 75 3.72 -10.28 21.90
C GLY A 75 3.17 -8.92 21.48
N VAL A 76 3.16 -8.60 20.20
CA VAL A 76 2.50 -7.36 19.73
C VAL A 76 1.01 -7.44 20.02
N VAL A 77 0.38 -8.57 19.68
CA VAL A 77 -1.06 -8.78 19.89
C VAL A 77 -1.43 -8.80 21.38
N LEU A 78 -0.59 -9.39 22.23
CA LEU A 78 -0.80 -9.33 23.68
C LEU A 78 -0.64 -7.90 24.23
N SER A 79 0.26 -7.10 23.65
CA SER A 79 0.43 -5.68 23.99
C SER A 79 -0.83 -4.89 23.67
N TRP A 80 -1.48 -5.12 22.53
CA TRP A 80 -2.80 -4.54 22.22
C TRP A 80 -3.81 -4.79 23.34
N GLY A 81 -3.88 -6.03 23.85
CA GLY A 81 -4.73 -6.37 24.99
C GLY A 81 -4.42 -5.60 26.28
N THR A 82 -3.14 -5.54 26.67
CA THR A 82 -2.71 -4.88 27.91
C THR A 82 -2.84 -3.36 27.86
N ILE A 83 -2.53 -2.75 26.71
CA ILE A 83 -2.72 -1.32 26.44
C ILE A 83 -4.21 -0.97 26.55
N LEU A 84 -5.06 -1.70 25.83
CA LEU A 84 -6.49 -1.39 25.78
C LEU A 84 -7.16 -1.64 27.16
N TYR A 85 -6.72 -2.66 27.90
CA TYR A 85 -7.11 -2.84 29.31
C TYR A 85 -6.76 -1.61 30.16
N ALA A 86 -5.52 -1.13 30.10
CA ALA A 86 -5.06 -0.01 30.91
C ALA A 86 -5.79 1.30 30.54
N VAL A 87 -5.99 1.53 29.25
CA VAL A 87 -6.70 2.68 28.71
C VAL A 87 -8.17 2.68 29.14
N LEU A 88 -8.90 1.58 28.96
CA LEU A 88 -10.32 1.50 29.36
C LEU A 88 -10.50 1.65 30.87
N ALA A 89 -9.64 1.03 31.68
CA ALA A 89 -9.67 1.16 33.12
C ALA A 89 -9.46 2.63 33.56
N THR A 90 -8.49 3.30 32.94
CA THR A 90 -8.17 4.71 33.20
C THR A 90 -9.32 5.63 32.80
N VAL A 91 -9.87 5.47 31.59
CA VAL A 91 -10.98 6.30 31.10
C VAL A 91 -12.24 6.13 31.95
N ARG A 92 -12.53 4.91 32.43
CA ARG A 92 -13.61 4.67 33.40
C ARG A 92 -13.38 5.42 34.72
N ALA A 93 -12.16 5.37 35.26
CA ALA A 93 -11.80 6.10 36.48
C ALA A 93 -11.80 7.62 36.30
N LEU A 94 -11.50 8.12 35.09
CA LEU A 94 -11.63 9.53 34.72
C LEU A 94 -13.09 9.99 34.61
N SER A 95 -14.07 9.09 34.57
CA SER A 95 -15.51 9.43 34.57
C SER A 95 -15.91 10.54 33.58
N VAL A 96 -15.26 10.57 32.42
CA VAL A 96 -15.57 11.53 31.36
C VAL A 96 -16.93 11.21 30.70
N PRO A 97 -17.61 12.20 30.10
CA PRO A 97 -18.85 11.94 29.36
C PRO A 97 -18.66 10.86 28.29
N ALA A 98 -19.71 10.07 28.04
CA ALA A 98 -19.65 8.93 27.11
C ALA A 98 -19.16 9.29 25.70
N TRP A 99 -19.46 10.50 25.21
CA TRP A 99 -18.99 10.98 23.91
C TRP A 99 -17.49 11.36 23.91
N LEU A 100 -16.91 11.66 25.07
CA LEU A 100 -15.49 12.03 25.24
C LEU A 100 -14.61 10.84 25.61
N ALA A 101 -15.19 9.75 26.12
CA ALA A 101 -14.45 8.54 26.48
C ALA A 101 -13.62 7.94 25.31
N PRO A 102 -14.14 7.84 24.07
CA PRO A 102 -13.36 7.39 22.91
C PRO A 102 -12.14 8.27 22.62
N VAL A 103 -12.30 9.59 22.71
CA VAL A 103 -11.23 10.55 22.44
C VAL A 103 -10.14 10.44 23.51
N ALA A 104 -10.52 10.37 24.79
CA ALA A 104 -9.57 10.16 25.88
C ALA A 104 -8.82 8.83 25.75
N ALA A 105 -9.52 7.77 25.32
CA ALA A 105 -8.91 6.46 25.11
C ALA A 105 -7.90 6.47 23.97
N GLY A 106 -8.26 7.04 22.82
CA GLY A 106 -7.38 7.20 21.67
C GLY A 106 -6.11 7.98 22.03
N LEU A 107 -6.24 9.12 22.72
CA LEU A 107 -5.08 9.92 23.14
C LEU A 107 -4.14 9.14 24.07
N LEU A 108 -4.67 8.44 25.08
CA LEU A 108 -3.84 7.65 26.00
C LEU A 108 -3.08 6.53 25.26
N ALA A 109 -3.73 5.81 24.36
CA ALA A 109 -3.08 4.76 23.58
C ALA A 109 -2.03 5.33 22.62
N THR A 110 -2.36 6.40 21.89
CA THR A 110 -1.40 7.04 20.97
C THR A 110 -0.17 7.54 21.71
N THR A 111 -0.28 8.03 22.95
CA THR A 111 0.92 8.42 23.71
C THR A 111 1.84 7.24 24.04
N ILE A 112 1.30 6.03 24.19
CA ILE A 112 2.11 4.81 24.36
C ILE A 112 2.88 4.52 23.08
N ASP A 113 2.20 4.52 21.95
CA ASP A 113 2.77 4.25 20.64
C ASP A 113 3.82 5.30 20.24
N PHE A 114 3.51 6.58 20.42
CA PHE A 114 4.38 7.72 20.11
C PHE A 114 5.73 7.69 20.84
N VAL A 115 5.78 7.08 22.03
CA VAL A 115 7.00 6.87 22.81
C VAL A 115 7.68 5.55 22.46
N SER A 116 6.88 4.51 22.22
CA SER A 116 7.33 3.13 22.07
C SER A 116 7.96 2.89 20.70
N ASP A 117 7.30 3.35 19.64
CA ASP A 117 7.67 3.04 18.26
C ASP A 117 9.09 3.47 17.89
N PRO A 118 9.52 4.73 18.14
CA PRO A 118 10.89 5.14 17.81
C PRO A 118 11.95 4.25 18.49
N ALA A 119 11.69 3.83 19.74
CA ALA A 119 12.61 2.96 20.47
C ALA A 119 12.66 1.55 19.86
N PHE A 120 11.51 0.93 19.58
CA PHE A 120 11.47 -0.44 19.07
C PHE A 120 11.88 -0.57 17.59
N VAL A 121 11.54 0.42 16.75
CA VAL A 121 12.01 0.53 15.37
C VAL A 121 13.52 0.71 15.31
N SER A 122 14.12 1.47 16.25
CA SER A 122 15.59 1.63 16.30
C SER A 122 16.35 0.33 16.56
N LEU A 123 15.70 -0.67 17.17
CA LEU A 123 16.24 -2.01 17.38
C LEU A 123 15.89 -2.97 16.23
N GLY A 124 15.17 -2.47 15.23
CA GLY A 124 14.70 -3.20 14.07
C GLY A 124 13.61 -4.20 14.38
N PHE A 125 12.88 -4.13 15.51
CA PHE A 125 11.86 -5.14 15.86
C PHE A 125 10.77 -5.25 14.78
N TRP A 126 10.41 -4.12 14.20
CA TRP A 126 9.78 -3.99 12.90
C TRP A 126 10.46 -2.87 12.14
N VAL A 127 10.41 -2.97 10.82
CA VAL A 127 11.02 -2.02 9.90
C VAL A 127 9.92 -1.47 9.02
N TRP A 128 9.83 -0.14 8.96
CA TRP A 128 8.98 0.56 8.01
C TRP A 128 9.70 0.58 6.67
N ASP A 129 9.11 -0.10 5.67
CA ASP A 129 9.70 -0.22 4.34
C ASP A 129 9.78 1.14 3.62
N MET A 130 8.88 2.06 4.01
CA MET A 130 8.95 3.48 3.67
C MET A 130 9.18 4.30 4.94
N PRO A 131 10.34 4.98 5.09
CA PRO A 131 10.61 5.77 6.27
C PRO A 131 9.63 6.94 6.34
N GLY A 132 8.82 6.95 7.40
CA GLY A 132 7.89 8.03 7.67
C GLY A 132 8.51 9.24 8.37
N GLU A 133 7.70 10.28 8.54
CA GLU A 133 8.16 11.62 8.92
C GLU A 133 8.62 11.72 10.38
N TRP A 134 8.20 10.81 11.24
CA TRP A 134 8.52 10.82 12.67
C TRP A 134 9.48 9.68 13.02
N PHE A 135 10.78 9.98 12.98
CA PHE A 135 11.87 9.01 13.26
C PHE A 135 11.77 7.71 12.44
N GLY A 136 11.31 7.81 11.18
CA GLY A 136 11.10 6.67 10.29
C GLY A 136 9.72 6.04 10.38
N ILE A 137 8.82 6.56 11.22
CA ILE A 137 7.43 6.10 11.36
C ILE A 137 6.47 7.14 10.74
N PRO A 138 5.49 6.74 9.92
CA PRO A 138 4.60 7.69 9.25
C PRO A 138 3.56 8.27 10.20
N TRP A 139 3.18 9.54 10.01
CA TRP A 139 2.15 10.17 10.85
C TRP A 139 0.81 9.43 10.84
N THR A 140 0.51 8.74 9.74
CA THR A 140 -0.69 7.92 9.58
C THR A 140 -0.75 6.75 10.56
N ASN A 141 0.39 6.25 11.05
CA ASN A 141 0.44 5.24 12.10
C ASN A 141 -0.22 5.74 13.39
N TYR A 142 0.19 6.93 13.85
CA TYR A 142 -0.31 7.53 15.09
C TYR A 142 -1.79 7.93 15.01
N VAL A 143 -2.23 8.39 13.82
CA VAL A 143 -3.65 8.61 13.53
C VAL A 143 -4.41 7.28 13.56
N GLY A 144 -3.83 6.23 12.99
CA GLY A 144 -4.35 4.86 13.04
C GLY A 144 -4.59 4.41 14.48
N TRP A 145 -3.57 4.48 15.34
CA TRP A 145 -3.69 4.15 16.76
C TRP A 145 -4.81 4.91 17.47
N PHE A 146 -4.95 6.21 17.20
CA PHE A 146 -6.03 7.02 17.75
C PHE A 146 -7.40 6.49 17.30
N VAL A 147 -7.61 6.32 15.99
CA VAL A 147 -8.88 5.89 15.40
C VAL A 147 -9.27 4.48 15.84
N ILE A 148 -8.31 3.55 15.86
CA ILE A 148 -8.50 2.15 16.24
C ILE A 148 -8.99 2.05 17.69
N VAL A 149 -8.29 2.70 18.62
CA VAL A 149 -8.64 2.62 20.05
C VAL A 149 -9.90 3.44 20.37
N ALA A 150 -10.06 4.62 19.77
CA ALA A 150 -11.29 5.41 19.90
C ALA A 150 -12.50 4.64 19.35
N GLY A 151 -12.38 4.04 18.18
CA GLY A 151 -13.44 3.26 17.54
C GLY A 151 -13.89 2.07 18.38
N PHE A 152 -12.94 1.27 18.89
CA PHE A 152 -13.27 0.16 19.78
C PHE A 152 -13.96 0.65 21.07
N THR A 153 -13.45 1.71 21.68
CA THR A 153 -14.02 2.29 22.90
C THR A 153 -15.43 2.84 22.66
N ALA A 154 -15.67 3.49 21.52
CA ALA A 154 -16.97 4.03 21.14
C ALA A 154 -18.02 2.93 20.99
N TRP A 155 -17.73 1.91 20.19
CA TRP A 155 -18.67 0.81 19.97
C TRP A 155 -18.91 -0.02 21.22
N LEU A 156 -17.87 -0.27 22.01
CA LEU A 156 -18.03 -0.93 23.30
C LEU A 156 -18.96 -0.12 24.23
N GLY A 157 -18.77 1.20 24.29
CA GLY A 157 -19.62 2.10 25.09
C GLY A 157 -21.07 2.13 24.61
N VAL A 158 -21.31 2.17 23.29
CA VAL A 158 -22.64 2.11 22.69
C VAL A 158 -23.33 0.79 23.06
N LEU A 159 -22.64 -0.34 22.88
CA LEU A 159 -23.19 -1.65 23.19
C LEU A 159 -23.50 -1.78 24.68
N GLN A 160 -22.60 -1.37 25.57
CA GLN A 160 -22.82 -1.43 27.02
C GLN A 160 -23.97 -0.51 27.50
N ARG A 161 -24.18 0.62 26.83
CA ARG A 161 -25.24 1.59 27.18
C ARG A 161 -26.62 1.18 26.68
N HIS A 162 -26.70 0.66 25.46
CA HIS A 162 -27.97 0.39 24.78
C HIS A 162 -28.35 -1.09 24.74
N GLY A 163 -27.42 -1.99 25.05
CA GLY A 163 -27.66 -3.41 25.08
C GLY A 163 -28.32 -3.92 26.37
N PRO A 164 -28.69 -5.21 26.40
CA PRO A 164 -29.27 -5.85 27.58
C PRO A 164 -28.35 -5.75 28.81
N GLN A 165 -28.89 -5.30 29.94
CA GLN A 165 -28.19 -5.28 31.23
C GLN A 165 -28.17 -6.69 31.86
N LYS A 166 -27.47 -7.61 31.20
CA LYS A 166 -27.36 -9.02 31.57
C LYS A 166 -25.89 -9.47 31.55
N PRO A 167 -25.46 -10.34 32.49
CA PRO A 167 -24.06 -10.78 32.57
C PRO A 167 -23.52 -11.44 31.29
N TRP A 168 -24.37 -12.17 30.55
CA TRP A 168 -23.98 -12.77 29.28
C TRP A 168 -23.70 -11.72 28.19
N PHE A 169 -24.39 -10.57 28.25
CA PHE A 169 -24.20 -9.49 27.29
C PHE A 169 -22.97 -8.65 27.64
N GLU A 170 -22.62 -8.51 28.92
CA GLU A 170 -21.33 -7.92 29.33
C GLU A 170 -20.14 -8.71 28.77
N MET A 171 -20.26 -10.04 28.67
CA MET A 171 -19.29 -10.90 28.01
C MET A 171 -19.30 -10.71 26.50
N LEU A 172 -20.47 -10.63 25.87
CA LEU A 172 -20.61 -10.57 24.41
C LEU A 172 -20.28 -9.20 23.81
N ALA A 173 -20.54 -8.10 24.52
CA ALA A 173 -20.43 -6.74 24.00
C ALA A 173 -19.02 -6.40 23.45
N PRO A 174 -17.90 -6.74 24.12
CA PRO A 174 -16.58 -6.52 23.54
C PRO A 174 -16.34 -7.26 22.22
N TRP A 175 -16.88 -8.46 22.06
CA TRP A 175 -16.74 -9.24 20.83
C TRP A 175 -17.56 -8.65 19.68
N LEU A 176 -18.74 -8.09 19.96
CA LEU A 176 -19.53 -7.36 18.96
C LEU A 176 -18.89 -6.02 18.60
N ALA A 177 -18.15 -5.40 19.52
CA ALA A 177 -17.43 -4.15 19.25
C ALA A 177 -16.30 -4.35 18.22
N VAL A 178 -15.67 -5.54 18.17
CA VAL A 178 -14.57 -5.85 17.23
C VAL A 178 -14.95 -5.61 15.76
N PRO A 179 -15.95 -6.32 15.17
CA PRO A 179 -16.27 -6.12 13.75
C PRO A 179 -16.85 -4.74 13.46
N LEU A 180 -17.57 -4.12 14.40
CA LEU A 180 -18.11 -2.76 14.24
C LEU A 180 -17.00 -1.71 14.19
N ALA A 181 -16.03 -1.80 15.10
CA ALA A 181 -14.87 -0.92 15.13
C ALA A 181 -13.97 -1.15 13.93
N PHE A 182 -13.74 -2.40 13.53
CA PHE A 182 -12.96 -2.74 12.34
C PHE A 182 -13.61 -2.20 11.06
N GLY A 183 -14.93 -2.39 10.88
CA GLY A 183 -15.66 -1.84 9.73
C GLY A 183 -15.61 -0.32 9.68
N CYS A 184 -15.77 0.37 10.83
CA CYS A 184 -15.64 1.82 10.90
C CYS A 184 -14.22 2.29 10.56
N PHE A 185 -13.20 1.58 11.05
CA PHE A 185 -11.80 1.86 10.71
C PHE A 185 -11.57 1.76 9.19
N VAL A 186 -12.09 0.71 8.55
CA VAL A 186 -11.99 0.55 7.08
C VAL A 186 -12.67 1.71 6.35
N VAL A 187 -13.89 2.10 6.74
CA VAL A 187 -14.61 3.22 6.11
C VAL A 187 -13.85 4.54 6.30
N ILE A 188 -13.35 4.82 7.51
CA ILE A 188 -12.57 6.03 7.80
C ILE A 188 -11.28 6.03 6.97
N MET A 189 -10.61 4.88 6.85
CA MET A 189 -9.37 4.78 6.09
C MET A 189 -9.62 4.93 4.58
N LEU A 190 -10.70 4.36 4.04
CA LEU A 190 -11.11 4.58 2.65
C LEU A 190 -11.48 6.05 2.40
N GLY A 191 -12.18 6.69 3.33
CA GLY A 191 -12.47 8.12 3.29
C GLY A 191 -11.20 8.97 3.35
N TYR A 192 -10.24 8.60 4.21
CA TYR A 192 -8.94 9.24 4.28
C TYR A 192 -8.18 9.10 2.96
N LEU A 193 -8.12 7.91 2.37
CA LEU A 193 -7.50 7.68 1.06
C LEU A 193 -8.18 8.49 -0.04
N TRP A 194 -9.51 8.61 0.00
CA TRP A 194 -10.28 9.44 -0.92
C TRP A 194 -10.05 10.95 -0.72
N ILE A 195 -9.89 11.42 0.51
CA ILE A 195 -9.52 12.82 0.79
C ILE A 195 -8.07 13.05 0.38
N ALA A 196 -7.15 12.18 0.76
CA ALA A 196 -5.73 12.27 0.43
C ALA A 196 -5.50 12.26 -1.09
N SER A 197 -6.36 11.56 -1.86
CA SER A 197 -6.31 11.60 -3.33
C SER A 197 -6.89 12.89 -3.94
N ARG A 198 -7.60 13.73 -3.17
CA ARG A 198 -8.24 14.96 -3.64
C ARG A 198 -7.76 16.26 -2.96
N ALA A 199 -7.08 16.17 -1.82
CA ALA A 199 -6.78 17.31 -0.96
C ALA A 199 -5.36 17.83 -1.15
N PHE A 200 -5.27 19.14 -1.44
CA PHE A 200 -4.07 19.99 -1.48
C PHE A 200 -3.46 20.30 -0.10
N ILE A 201 -3.75 19.48 0.92
CA ILE A 201 -3.29 19.71 2.31
C ILE A 201 -2.24 18.66 2.65
N ASP A 202 -1.02 19.12 2.92
CA ASP A 202 0.08 18.27 3.40
C ASP A 202 -0.38 17.35 4.55
N PRO A 203 -0.07 16.04 4.51
CA PRO A 203 -0.51 15.05 5.51
C PRO A 203 -0.24 15.48 6.96
N SER A 204 0.87 16.15 7.22
CA SER A 204 1.25 16.67 8.55
C SER A 204 0.26 17.72 9.07
N SER A 205 -0.28 18.55 8.17
CA SER A 205 -1.28 19.57 8.49
C SER A 205 -2.66 18.97 8.81
N GLN A 206 -3.01 17.84 8.18
CA GLN A 206 -4.24 17.09 8.47
C GLN A 206 -4.17 16.43 9.86
N VAL A 207 -3.01 15.86 10.19
CA VAL A 207 -2.71 15.26 11.50
C VAL A 207 -2.77 16.33 12.60
N ALA A 208 -2.12 17.48 12.38
CA ALA A 208 -2.15 18.59 13.34
C ALA A 208 -3.58 19.12 13.60
N LEU A 209 -4.44 19.16 12.56
CA LEU A 209 -5.83 19.58 12.70
C LEU A 209 -6.66 18.57 13.51
N LEU A 210 -6.51 17.27 13.23
CA LEU A 210 -7.20 16.18 13.94
C LEU A 210 -6.80 16.13 15.42
N PHE A 211 -5.50 16.22 15.72
CA PHE A 211 -5.01 16.25 17.10
C PHE A 211 -5.37 17.56 17.80
N GLY A 212 -5.30 18.72 17.14
CA GLY A 212 -5.70 20.01 17.70
C GLY A 212 -7.18 20.07 18.13
N LEU A 213 -8.07 19.52 17.30
CA LEU A 213 -9.51 19.44 17.60
C LEU A 213 -9.85 18.42 18.70
N ALA A 214 -9.05 17.35 18.86
CA ALA A 214 -9.26 16.30 19.85
C ALA A 214 -8.65 16.62 21.24
N VAL A 215 -7.47 17.25 21.27
CA VAL A 215 -6.68 17.47 22.49
C VAL A 215 -7.20 18.67 23.30
N VAL A 216 -7.55 19.78 22.64
CA VAL A 216 -7.95 21.03 23.32
C VAL A 216 -9.20 20.86 24.20
N PRO A 217 -10.30 20.20 23.77
CA PRO A 217 -11.49 20.04 24.61
C PRO A 217 -11.29 19.08 25.79
N VAL A 218 -10.43 18.07 25.64
CA VAL A 218 -10.08 17.12 26.70
C VAL A 218 -9.25 17.83 27.75
N LEU A 219 -8.13 18.45 27.36
CA LEU A 219 -7.24 19.18 28.28
C LEU A 219 -7.96 20.32 29.01
N ALA A 220 -8.82 21.08 28.31
CA ALA A 220 -9.57 22.19 28.89
C ALA A 220 -10.57 21.75 29.99
N ARG A 221 -10.93 20.46 30.07
CA ARG A 221 -11.95 19.95 30.99
C ARG A 221 -11.47 18.85 31.95
N LEU A 222 -10.22 18.38 31.84
CA LEU A 222 -9.65 17.31 32.69
C LEU A 222 -9.79 17.55 34.21
N ARG A 223 -9.73 18.81 34.68
CA ARG A 223 -9.90 19.15 36.11
C ARG A 223 -11.32 18.90 36.64
N ARG A 224 -12.33 18.80 35.77
CA ARG A 224 -13.74 18.66 36.17
C ARG A 224 -14.21 17.21 36.31
N PHE A 225 -13.40 16.24 35.87
CA PHE A 225 -13.87 14.85 35.70
C PHE A 225 -13.21 13.83 36.63
N ALA A 226 -12.20 14.23 37.41
CA ALA A 226 -11.57 13.31 38.36
C ALA A 226 -12.45 13.10 39.61
N GLY A 227 -13.28 12.05 39.58
CA GLY A 227 -14.16 11.66 40.69
C GLY A 227 -14.68 10.22 40.59
N GLY A 228 -14.04 9.37 39.79
CA GLY A 228 -14.49 7.99 39.53
C GLY A 228 -14.03 6.95 40.55
N GLN A 229 -14.26 5.68 40.20
CA GLN A 229 -13.91 4.48 40.98
C GLN A 229 -12.41 4.42 41.33
N PRO A 230 -12.03 3.90 42.52
CA PRO A 230 -10.63 3.74 42.90
C PRO A 230 -9.90 2.83 41.91
N LEU A 231 -8.89 3.39 41.22
CA LEU A 231 -8.11 2.67 40.22
C LEU A 231 -6.97 1.89 40.89
N SER A 232 -6.83 0.60 40.55
CA SER A 232 -5.74 -0.24 41.05
C SER A 232 -4.40 0.19 40.46
N LEU A 233 -3.31 0.18 41.24
CA LEU A 233 -1.96 0.46 40.73
C LEU A 233 -1.51 -0.52 39.66
N ALA A 234 -2.07 -1.75 39.62
CA ALA A 234 -1.75 -2.72 38.59
C ALA A 234 -2.12 -2.24 37.17
N VAL A 235 -3.06 -1.30 37.04
CA VAL A 235 -3.44 -0.70 35.75
C VAL A 235 -2.27 0.07 35.12
N LEU A 236 -1.37 0.61 35.94
CA LEU A 236 -0.17 1.32 35.48
C LEU A 236 0.90 0.37 34.93
N ALA A 237 0.77 -0.95 35.14
CA ALA A 237 1.82 -1.90 34.76
C ALA A 237 2.12 -1.89 33.26
N ALA A 238 1.09 -1.78 32.40
CA ALA A 238 1.27 -1.72 30.95
C ALA A 238 1.98 -0.43 30.47
N PRO A 239 1.49 0.78 30.79
CA PRO A 239 2.21 2.01 30.39
C PRO A 239 3.60 2.12 31.03
N LEU A 240 3.78 1.72 32.30
CA LEU A 240 5.11 1.73 32.93
C LEU A 240 6.08 0.75 32.28
N PHE A 241 5.60 -0.44 31.88
CA PHE A 241 6.42 -1.41 31.18
C PHE A 241 6.89 -0.86 29.82
N LEU A 242 5.97 -0.31 29.02
CA LEU A 242 6.29 0.20 27.68
C LEU A 242 7.15 1.46 27.73
N TYR A 243 6.78 2.47 28.50
CA TYR A 243 7.62 3.67 28.68
C TYR A 243 8.98 3.35 29.29
N GLY A 244 9.01 2.44 30.28
CA GLY A 244 10.24 1.99 30.92
C GLY A 244 11.15 1.24 29.95
N ALA A 245 10.59 0.38 29.10
CA ALA A 245 11.32 -0.31 28.04
C ALA A 245 11.89 0.70 27.03
N SER A 246 11.11 1.69 26.58
CA SER A 246 11.58 2.72 25.65
C SER A 246 12.71 3.57 26.23
N LEU A 247 12.60 3.99 27.50
CA LEU A 247 13.66 4.71 28.21
C LEU A 247 14.92 3.85 28.39
N LEU A 248 14.75 2.57 28.74
CA LEU A 248 15.87 1.65 28.86
C LEU A 248 16.58 1.49 27.52
N ILE A 249 15.85 1.30 26.43
CA ILE A 249 16.40 1.20 25.07
C ILE A 249 17.16 2.49 24.73
N LEU A 250 16.53 3.65 24.93
CA LEU A 250 17.11 4.96 24.63
C LEU A 250 18.51 5.16 25.23
N PHE A 251 18.68 4.81 26.51
CA PHE A 251 19.94 4.99 27.22
C PHE A 251 20.91 3.82 27.06
N ALA A 252 20.42 2.57 27.13
CA ALA A 252 21.27 1.38 27.10
C ALA A 252 21.90 1.12 25.73
N THR A 253 21.23 1.48 24.63
CA THR A 253 21.79 1.30 23.27
C THR A 253 22.56 2.52 22.77
N GLY A 254 22.51 3.63 23.52
CA GLY A 254 23.09 4.89 23.10
C GLY A 254 22.28 5.62 22.02
N LEU A 255 21.00 5.26 21.81
CA LEU A 255 20.13 5.91 20.82
C LEU A 255 20.06 7.43 21.02
N HIS A 256 20.04 7.92 22.27
CA HIS A 256 20.09 9.35 22.59
C HIS A 256 21.33 10.10 22.05
N ARG A 257 22.39 9.38 21.68
CA ARG A 257 23.59 9.97 21.03
C ARG A 257 23.49 9.95 19.50
N ARG A 258 22.73 9.01 18.94
CA ARG A 258 22.53 8.88 17.49
C ARG A 258 21.41 9.80 17.00
N GLU A 259 20.35 9.91 17.79
CA GLU A 259 19.15 10.74 17.56
C GLU A 259 18.92 11.64 18.79
N PRO A 260 19.59 12.80 18.88
CA PRO A 260 19.55 13.67 20.06
C PRO A 260 18.14 14.17 20.42
N GLU A 261 17.24 14.32 19.44
CA GLU A 261 15.86 14.75 19.68
C GLU A 261 15.09 13.73 20.54
N LEU A 262 15.36 12.42 20.37
CA LEU A 262 14.73 11.36 21.17
C LEU A 262 15.12 11.43 22.65
N ALA A 263 16.25 12.06 23.00
CA ALA A 263 16.65 12.30 24.38
C ALA A 263 15.71 13.26 25.12
N ILE A 264 14.97 14.09 24.39
CA ILE A 264 13.97 15.01 24.92
C ILE A 264 12.58 14.43 24.74
N VAL A 265 12.27 13.93 23.54
CA VAL A 265 10.94 13.46 23.16
C VAL A 265 10.48 12.29 24.01
N ILE A 266 11.26 11.20 24.11
CA ILE A 266 10.84 9.99 24.83
C ILE A 266 10.57 10.28 26.32
N PRO A 267 11.47 10.96 27.07
CA PRO A 267 11.18 11.32 28.46
C PRO A 267 9.99 12.28 28.63
N ALA A 268 9.88 13.32 27.78
CA ALA A 268 8.82 14.31 27.89
C ALA A 268 7.44 13.70 27.60
N PHE A 269 7.31 12.90 26.54
CA PHE A 269 6.05 12.25 26.20
C PHE A 269 5.72 11.06 27.10
N SER A 270 6.72 10.36 27.67
CA SER A 270 6.49 9.40 28.75
C SER A 270 5.89 10.08 29.97
N LEU A 271 6.42 11.23 30.37
CA LEU A 271 5.88 12.01 31.48
C LEU A 271 4.46 12.49 31.18
N LEU A 272 4.21 13.02 29.98
CA LEU A 272 2.89 13.46 29.55
C LEU A 272 1.88 12.29 29.58
N GLY A 273 2.20 11.15 28.96
CA GLY A 273 1.35 9.97 28.97
C GLY A 273 1.08 9.47 30.40
N LEU A 274 2.13 9.35 31.22
CA LEU A 274 2.00 8.98 32.63
C LEU A 274 1.14 9.96 33.43
N THR A 275 1.18 11.26 33.15
CA THR A 275 0.27 12.20 33.84
C THR A 275 -1.19 11.91 33.52
N GLY A 276 -1.50 11.48 32.29
CA GLY A 276 -2.85 11.02 31.91
C GLY A 276 -3.29 9.78 32.69
N PHE A 277 -2.43 8.76 32.75
CA PHE A 277 -2.68 7.52 33.51
C PHE A 277 -2.73 7.72 35.03
N LEU A 278 -1.94 8.67 35.56
CA LEU A 278 -1.88 8.99 36.99
C LEU A 278 -2.97 9.98 37.43
N TRP A 279 -3.62 10.66 36.49
CA TRP A 279 -4.63 11.68 36.80
C TRP A 279 -5.76 11.18 37.72
N PRO A 280 -6.33 9.97 37.53
CA PRO A 280 -7.35 9.43 38.44
C PRO A 280 -6.86 9.26 39.88
N TYR A 281 -5.55 9.06 40.10
CA TYR A 281 -4.97 8.81 41.43
C TYR A 281 -4.74 10.09 42.23
N ARG A 282 -4.68 11.26 41.57
CA ARG A 282 -4.44 12.55 42.23
C ARG A 282 -5.58 12.99 43.16
N PHE A 283 -6.76 12.39 43.01
CA PHE A 283 -7.95 12.67 43.80
C PHE A 283 -8.33 11.53 44.75
N GLY A 284 -7.44 10.53 44.94
CA GLY A 284 -7.54 9.49 45.97
C GLY A 284 -6.22 9.27 46.73
N GLU A 285 -6.21 8.50 47.82
CA GLU A 285 -5.04 8.23 48.69
C GLU A 285 -3.82 7.54 48.00
N GLY A 286 -3.85 7.35 46.68
CA GLY A 286 -2.93 6.50 45.92
C GLY A 286 -1.46 6.95 45.88
N LEU A 287 -1.19 8.27 45.87
CA LEU A 287 0.19 8.77 45.77
C LEU A 287 1.05 8.48 47.02
N ARG A 288 0.46 8.31 48.22
CA ARG A 288 1.21 7.90 49.43
C ARG A 288 1.69 6.45 49.33
N ARG A 289 0.87 5.53 48.81
CA ARG A 289 1.18 4.09 48.73
C ARG A 289 2.24 3.76 47.67
N VAL A 290 2.36 4.56 46.61
CA VAL A 290 3.42 4.37 45.61
C VAL A 290 4.81 4.68 46.21
N GLY A 291 4.90 5.67 47.10
CA GLY A 291 6.11 5.94 47.88
C GLY A 291 6.51 4.77 48.80
N ASP A 292 5.52 4.13 49.44
CA ASP A 292 5.75 3.02 50.37
C ASP A 292 6.14 1.71 49.66
N MET A 293 5.63 1.46 48.45
CA MET A 293 5.85 0.20 47.72
C MET A 293 7.24 0.12 47.06
N VAL A 294 7.82 1.27 46.67
CA VAL A 294 9.22 1.36 46.22
C VAL A 294 10.20 0.99 47.34
N ALA A 295 9.78 1.10 48.60
CA ALA A 295 10.59 0.71 49.75
C ALA A 295 10.55 -0.80 50.09
N SER A 296 9.66 -1.61 49.49
CA SER A 296 9.42 -2.99 49.93
C SER A 296 9.42 -4.05 48.80
N GLY A 297 10.56 -4.21 48.12
CA GLY A 297 10.74 -5.09 46.93
C GLY A 297 10.09 -6.49 46.97
N ILE A 298 9.58 -6.96 45.82
CA ILE A 298 8.75 -8.18 45.70
C ILE A 298 9.55 -9.35 45.11
N HIS A 299 9.47 -10.53 45.75
CA HIS A 299 9.98 -11.83 45.28
C HIS A 299 8.84 -12.72 44.72
N LEU A 300 9.02 -13.31 43.53
CA LEU A 300 8.15 -14.36 42.96
C LEU A 300 8.85 -15.73 43.05
N SER A 301 8.12 -16.77 43.47
CA SER A 301 8.68 -18.08 43.81
C SER A 301 8.86 -19.01 42.59
N ARG A 302 9.89 -19.87 42.68
CA ARG A 302 10.36 -20.80 41.63
C ARG A 302 9.33 -21.79 41.09
N GLN A 303 8.22 -22.03 41.81
CA GLN A 303 7.20 -23.00 41.40
C GLN A 303 6.30 -22.49 40.26
N ALA A 304 6.05 -21.17 40.18
CA ALA A 304 5.24 -20.60 39.11
C ALA A 304 5.92 -20.71 37.73
N LEU A 305 7.26 -20.71 37.70
CA LEU A 305 8.06 -20.83 36.48
C LEU A 305 8.03 -22.25 35.90
N ALA A 306 7.93 -23.29 36.75
CA ALA A 306 7.97 -24.68 36.32
C ALA A 306 6.66 -25.15 35.66
N THR A 307 5.51 -24.62 36.11
CA THR A 307 4.20 -24.97 35.55
C THR A 307 3.97 -24.37 34.16
N LEU A 308 4.59 -23.21 33.89
CA LEU A 308 4.53 -22.52 32.59
C LEU A 308 5.31 -23.23 31.48
N LEU A 309 6.37 -23.97 31.82
CA LEU A 309 7.22 -24.68 30.85
C LEU A 309 6.58 -25.96 30.29
N LEU A 310 5.68 -26.60 31.04
CA LEU A 310 5.04 -27.86 30.65
C LEU A 310 3.85 -27.69 29.69
N ALA A 311 3.21 -26.51 29.68
CA ALA A 311 2.08 -26.23 28.79
C ALA A 311 2.51 -25.89 27.35
N ALA A 312 3.78 -25.55 27.13
CA ALA A 312 4.31 -25.12 25.84
C ALA A 312 4.59 -26.26 24.85
N ALA A 313 4.54 -27.53 25.28
CA ALA A 313 5.00 -28.66 24.47
C ALA A 313 3.91 -29.35 23.61
N ALA A 314 2.65 -28.91 23.65
CA ALA A 314 1.53 -29.69 23.07
C ALA A 314 0.77 -29.06 21.89
N GLY A 315 1.17 -27.88 21.39
CA GLY A 315 0.36 -27.09 20.45
C GLY A 315 1.01 -26.79 19.11
N GLY A 316 1.47 -27.79 18.35
CA GLY A 316 2.13 -27.56 17.07
C GLY A 316 1.88 -28.67 16.05
N ALA A 317 0.77 -28.59 15.30
CA ALA A 317 0.63 -29.27 14.02
C ALA A 317 -0.47 -28.62 13.16
N GLY A 318 -0.06 -28.13 11.99
CA GLY A 318 -0.92 -27.88 10.82
C GLY A 318 -1.43 -26.45 10.67
N LEU A 319 -0.84 -25.68 9.73
CA LEU A 319 -1.48 -24.68 8.84
C LEU A 319 -0.42 -23.89 8.02
N GLY A 320 0.48 -24.60 7.33
CA GLY A 320 1.55 -24.01 6.51
C GLY A 320 1.37 -24.09 5.00
N ALA A 321 0.14 -24.25 4.48
CA ALA A 321 -0.07 -24.71 3.10
C ALA A 321 -0.95 -23.82 2.19
N LEU A 322 -1.19 -22.54 2.49
CA LEU A 322 -2.14 -21.74 1.69
C LEU A 322 -1.74 -20.29 1.32
N ALA A 323 -0.53 -19.84 1.58
CA ALA A 323 -0.07 -18.52 1.10
C ALA A 323 1.12 -18.71 0.14
N PRO A 324 1.07 -18.21 -1.10
CA PRO A 324 2.25 -18.20 -1.98
C PRO A 324 3.29 -17.23 -1.41
N ASP A 325 4.57 -17.60 -1.50
CA ASP A 325 5.69 -16.68 -1.26
C ASP A 325 5.59 -15.54 -2.30
N LYS A 326 5.42 -14.29 -1.83
CA LYS A 326 5.39 -13.08 -2.66
C LYS A 326 6.74 -12.38 -2.63
N GLY A 327 7.05 -11.61 -3.68
CA GLY A 327 8.26 -10.79 -3.77
C GLY A 327 9.19 -11.17 -4.93
N LEU A 328 10.48 -10.87 -4.76
CA LEU A 328 11.52 -11.09 -5.77
C LEU A 328 11.63 -12.57 -6.17
N ILE A 329 11.69 -12.81 -7.47
CA ILE A 329 11.97 -14.11 -8.10
C ILE A 329 13.33 -14.07 -8.82
N GLY A 330 13.68 -15.13 -9.55
CA GLY A 330 14.85 -15.12 -10.42
C GLY A 330 14.74 -14.09 -11.55
N PRO A 331 15.78 -13.95 -12.40
CA PRO A 331 15.68 -13.16 -13.62
C PRO A 331 14.53 -13.65 -14.51
N VAL A 332 14.01 -12.77 -15.37
CA VAL A 332 12.97 -13.08 -16.36
C VAL A 332 13.29 -14.40 -17.08
N GLU A 333 12.39 -15.38 -16.96
CA GLU A 333 12.52 -16.69 -17.60
C GLU A 333 11.41 -16.86 -18.64
N LEU A 334 11.76 -16.85 -19.93
CA LEU A 334 10.81 -17.02 -21.02
C LEU A 334 10.88 -18.44 -21.59
N PRO A 335 9.74 -19.05 -21.95
CA PRO A 335 8.40 -18.43 -21.98
C PRO A 335 7.63 -18.45 -20.65
N SER A 336 8.16 -18.99 -19.54
CA SER A 336 7.40 -19.13 -18.27
C SER A 336 6.76 -17.84 -17.76
N ASP A 337 7.45 -16.71 -17.84
CA ASP A 337 7.01 -15.42 -17.29
C ASP A 337 6.01 -14.67 -18.19
N ASP A 338 5.69 -15.22 -19.38
CA ASP A 338 4.51 -14.81 -20.15
C ASP A 338 3.22 -15.10 -19.35
N ALA A 339 3.22 -16.12 -18.49
CA ALA A 339 2.03 -16.53 -17.74
C ALA A 339 1.68 -15.55 -16.61
N PHE A 340 0.46 -15.68 -16.08
CA PHE A 340 0.05 -14.99 -14.85
C PHE A 340 0.88 -15.49 -13.67
N LEU A 341 1.57 -14.57 -12.98
CA LEU A 341 2.47 -14.86 -11.87
C LEU A 341 1.78 -14.57 -10.53
N PRO A 342 1.35 -15.60 -9.76
CA PRO A 342 0.62 -15.34 -8.53
C PRO A 342 1.45 -14.72 -7.42
N SER A 343 2.78 -14.80 -7.49
CA SER A 343 3.71 -14.21 -6.51
C SER A 343 3.92 -12.71 -6.69
N GLN A 344 3.45 -12.13 -7.79
CA GLN A 344 3.61 -10.72 -8.11
C GLN A 344 2.34 -9.93 -7.77
N ASP A 345 2.57 -8.69 -7.35
CA ASP A 345 1.58 -7.82 -6.71
C ASP A 345 0.76 -7.03 -7.73
N VAL A 346 1.48 -6.46 -8.69
CA VAL A 346 0.94 -5.81 -9.87
C VAL A 346 1.62 -6.42 -11.08
N GLN A 347 0.85 -6.70 -12.11
CA GLN A 347 1.40 -7.14 -13.38
C GLN A 347 0.47 -6.81 -14.54
N TRP A 348 1.04 -6.52 -15.70
CA TRP A 348 0.28 -6.30 -16.90
C TRP A 348 0.87 -6.94 -18.14
N TRP A 349 -0.03 -7.09 -19.11
CA TRP A 349 0.22 -7.39 -20.50
C TRP A 349 -0.32 -6.23 -21.31
N TYR A 350 0.55 -5.53 -22.03
CA TYR A 350 0.20 -4.31 -22.74
C TYR A 350 0.65 -4.40 -24.19
N TRP A 351 -0.30 -4.32 -25.12
CA TRP A 351 -0.03 -4.24 -26.54
C TRP A 351 -0.35 -2.86 -27.05
N THR A 352 0.53 -2.31 -27.86
CA THR A 352 0.29 -1.11 -28.67
C THR A 352 0.68 -1.39 -30.11
N GLY A 353 0.10 -0.70 -31.07
CA GLY A 353 0.50 -0.92 -32.45
C GLY A 353 -0.13 0.02 -33.46
N HIS A 354 0.35 -0.11 -34.69
CA HIS A 354 -0.05 0.68 -35.84
C HIS A 354 -0.45 -0.24 -36.98
N LEU A 355 -1.62 0.01 -37.57
CA LEU A 355 -2.20 -0.80 -38.63
C LEU A 355 -2.49 0.06 -39.86
N GLU A 356 -2.37 -0.55 -41.03
CA GLU A 356 -2.79 0.02 -42.30
C GLU A 356 -3.62 -1.00 -43.07
N SER A 357 -4.75 -0.57 -43.65
CA SER A 357 -5.60 -1.41 -44.48
C SER A 357 -5.06 -1.53 -45.91
N GLU A 358 -5.49 -2.55 -46.66
CA GLU A 358 -5.16 -2.68 -48.09
C GLU A 358 -5.61 -1.45 -48.92
N GLU A 359 -6.62 -0.72 -48.45
CA GLU A 359 -7.11 0.53 -49.04
C GLU A 359 -6.40 1.79 -48.51
N GLY A 360 -5.38 1.64 -47.65
CA GLY A 360 -4.54 2.73 -47.14
C GLY A 360 -5.10 3.45 -45.91
N ARG A 361 -6.12 2.91 -45.23
CA ARG A 361 -6.66 3.51 -43.99
C ARG A 361 -5.78 3.16 -42.80
N ARG A 362 -5.46 4.14 -41.96
CA ARG A 362 -4.47 4.05 -40.88
C ARG A 362 -5.13 4.03 -39.51
N PHE A 363 -4.63 3.16 -38.64
CA PHE A 363 -5.14 2.99 -37.29
C PHE A 363 -4.00 2.85 -36.27
N GLY A 364 -4.25 3.30 -35.04
CA GLY A 364 -3.52 2.90 -33.85
C GLY A 364 -4.40 2.04 -32.96
N PHE A 365 -3.80 1.20 -32.11
CA PHE A 365 -4.56 0.48 -31.10
C PHE A 365 -3.74 0.25 -29.83
N GLU A 366 -4.45 0.07 -28.72
CA GLU A 366 -3.91 -0.50 -27.50
C GLU A 366 -4.85 -1.58 -26.93
N VAL A 367 -4.26 -2.57 -26.27
CA VAL A 367 -4.95 -3.55 -25.43
C VAL A 367 -4.11 -3.76 -24.18
N VAL A 368 -4.64 -3.45 -23.00
CA VAL A 368 -3.98 -3.71 -21.72
C VAL A 368 -4.82 -4.59 -20.82
N PHE A 369 -4.17 -5.61 -20.25
CA PHE A 369 -4.70 -6.39 -19.13
C PHE A 369 -3.83 -6.12 -17.91
N PHE A 370 -4.40 -5.44 -16.93
CA PHE A 370 -3.75 -5.09 -15.69
C PHE A 370 -4.33 -5.91 -14.56
N THR A 371 -3.49 -6.60 -13.79
CA THR A 371 -3.94 -7.35 -12.60
C THR A 371 -3.23 -6.83 -11.37
N PHE A 372 -4.02 -6.68 -10.30
CA PHE A 372 -3.58 -6.07 -9.06
C PHE A 372 -4.37 -6.62 -7.89
N ASP A 373 -3.78 -6.53 -6.70
CA ASP A 373 -4.44 -6.89 -5.46
C ASP A 373 -5.26 -5.69 -4.96
N SER A 374 -6.59 -5.72 -5.09
CA SER A 374 -7.45 -4.61 -4.65
C SER A 374 -7.68 -4.56 -3.15
N PHE A 375 -7.52 -5.68 -2.43
CA PHE A 375 -7.59 -5.78 -0.96
C PHE A 375 -6.81 -7.04 -0.54
N ALA A 376 -6.50 -7.23 0.76
CA ALA A 376 -5.68 -8.36 1.26
C ALA A 376 -6.14 -9.78 0.85
N PHE A 377 -7.36 -9.93 0.32
CA PHE A 377 -7.95 -11.19 -0.14
C PHE A 377 -8.62 -11.12 -1.53
N MET A 378 -8.59 -9.97 -2.23
CA MET A 378 -9.22 -9.81 -3.55
C MET A 378 -8.19 -9.38 -4.58
N ARG A 379 -8.19 -10.08 -5.73
CA ARG A 379 -7.41 -9.72 -6.91
C ARG A 379 -8.36 -9.37 -8.03
N ASP A 380 -8.15 -8.20 -8.59
CA ASP A 380 -8.98 -7.66 -9.65
C ASP A 380 -8.16 -7.54 -10.94
N GLN A 381 -8.87 -7.55 -12.06
CA GLN A 381 -8.31 -7.28 -13.37
C GLN A 381 -9.00 -6.05 -13.95
N LEU A 382 -8.20 -5.04 -14.29
CA LEU A 382 -8.61 -3.89 -15.08
C LEU A 382 -8.15 -4.14 -16.52
N VAL A 383 -9.07 -4.07 -17.46
CA VAL A 383 -8.78 -4.22 -18.88
C VAL A 383 -9.19 -2.96 -19.59
N GLN A 384 -8.28 -2.40 -20.37
CA GLN A 384 -8.56 -1.25 -21.22
C GLN A 384 -8.19 -1.63 -22.65
N VAL A 385 -8.99 -1.11 -23.59
CA VAL A 385 -8.77 -1.27 -25.02
C VAL A 385 -9.09 0.05 -25.69
N ALA A 386 -8.31 0.41 -26.70
CA ALA A 386 -8.60 1.56 -27.53
C ALA A 386 -8.17 1.38 -28.99
N ILE A 387 -8.88 2.07 -29.86
CA ILE A 387 -8.61 2.15 -31.30
C ILE A 387 -8.63 3.63 -31.70
N THR A 388 -7.53 4.07 -32.29
CA THR A 388 -7.39 5.38 -32.92
C THR A 388 -7.59 5.23 -34.42
N ASP A 389 -8.59 5.89 -34.97
CA ASP A 389 -8.82 5.95 -36.41
C ASP A 389 -8.22 7.24 -36.94
N VAL A 390 -7.03 7.13 -37.53
CA VAL A 390 -6.21 8.32 -37.86
C VAL A 390 -6.85 9.12 -39.00
N ASP A 391 -7.51 8.44 -39.93
CA ASP A 391 -8.12 9.11 -41.08
C ASP A 391 -9.54 9.64 -40.79
N ASP A 392 -10.17 9.19 -39.70
CA ASP A 392 -11.43 9.73 -39.18
C ASP A 392 -11.23 10.75 -38.03
N ASP A 393 -9.99 10.95 -37.57
CA ASP A 393 -9.62 11.80 -36.42
C ASP A 393 -10.42 11.45 -35.16
N SER A 394 -10.56 10.15 -34.88
CA SER A 394 -11.41 9.64 -33.78
C SER A 394 -10.71 8.60 -32.91
N PHE A 395 -11.16 8.51 -31.65
CA PHE A 395 -10.62 7.61 -30.62
C PHE A 395 -11.76 6.90 -29.89
N HIS A 396 -11.72 5.57 -29.90
CA HIS A 396 -12.73 4.70 -29.33
C HIS A 396 -12.09 3.80 -28.27
N PHE A 397 -12.59 3.84 -27.05
CA PHE A 397 -12.05 3.04 -25.95
C PHE A 397 -13.15 2.34 -25.14
N ALA A 398 -12.78 1.27 -24.46
CA ALA A 398 -13.61 0.57 -23.49
C ALA A 398 -12.77 0.14 -22.29
N GLU A 399 -13.41 0.05 -21.13
CA GLU A 399 -12.80 -0.41 -19.90
C GLU A 399 -13.68 -1.49 -19.26
N HIS A 400 -13.05 -2.54 -18.77
CA HIS A 400 -13.69 -3.65 -18.08
C HIS A 400 -12.99 -3.91 -16.74
N LEU A 401 -13.78 -3.94 -15.67
CA LEU A 401 -13.31 -4.39 -14.36
C LEU A 401 -13.84 -5.80 -14.10
N GLU A 402 -12.93 -6.74 -13.91
CA GLU A 402 -13.19 -8.16 -13.78
C GLU A 402 -12.75 -8.66 -12.39
N PHE A 403 -13.67 -9.29 -11.66
CA PHE A 403 -13.39 -9.93 -10.36
C PHE A 403 -12.99 -11.40 -10.54
N ARG A 404 -12.12 -11.66 -11.52
CA ARG A 404 -11.60 -12.98 -11.84
C ARG A 404 -10.13 -12.88 -12.26
N LEU A 405 -9.34 -13.88 -11.86
CA LEU A 405 -7.95 -13.98 -12.27
C LEU A 405 -7.81 -14.69 -13.62
N PRO A 406 -6.76 -14.37 -14.40
CA PRO A 406 -6.35 -15.20 -15.52
C PRO A 406 -6.18 -16.67 -15.11
N PRO A 407 -6.49 -17.63 -16.01
CA PRO A 407 -6.15 -19.03 -15.80
C PRO A 407 -4.65 -19.18 -15.55
N ARG A 408 -4.30 -20.09 -14.62
CA ARG A 408 -2.89 -20.47 -14.45
C ARG A 408 -2.42 -21.26 -15.66
N GLY A 409 -1.65 -20.62 -16.52
CA GLY A 409 -0.89 -21.26 -17.60
C GLY A 409 0.53 -21.58 -17.15
N LYS A 410 1.15 -22.59 -17.76
CA LYS A 410 2.61 -22.69 -17.82
C LYS A 410 3.02 -22.11 -19.16
N SER A 411 3.87 -21.08 -19.14
CA SER A 411 4.49 -20.52 -20.34
C SER A 411 3.55 -19.91 -21.39
N ARG A 412 2.33 -19.54 -20.99
CA ARG A 412 1.31 -18.97 -21.86
C ARG A 412 0.32 -18.14 -21.06
N PHE A 413 -0.40 -17.25 -21.74
CA PHE A 413 -1.52 -16.52 -21.16
C PHE A 413 -2.80 -16.70 -22.00
N ASP A 414 -3.94 -16.71 -21.30
CA ASP A 414 -5.29 -16.66 -21.88
C ASP A 414 -6.08 -15.63 -21.06
N LEU A 415 -6.05 -14.39 -21.54
CA LEU A 415 -6.61 -13.22 -20.86
C LEU A 415 -7.95 -12.88 -21.50
N ARG A 416 -8.96 -12.65 -20.66
CA ARG A 416 -10.34 -12.42 -21.13
C ARG A 416 -11.09 -11.44 -20.26
N ALA A 417 -11.80 -10.52 -20.86
CA ALA A 417 -12.68 -9.58 -20.18
C ALA A 417 -13.89 -9.20 -21.04
N GLY A 418 -14.87 -8.58 -20.39
CA GLY A 418 -16.08 -8.11 -21.02
C GLY A 418 -17.14 -9.20 -21.21
N THR A 419 -18.36 -8.76 -21.49
CA THR A 419 -19.50 -9.67 -21.66
C THR A 419 -19.29 -10.51 -22.92
N GLY A 420 -19.32 -11.84 -22.77
CA GLY A 420 -19.07 -12.75 -23.90
C GLY A 420 -17.59 -12.84 -24.32
N ASP A 421 -16.66 -12.43 -23.45
CA ASP A 421 -15.23 -12.32 -23.76
C ASP A 421 -14.97 -11.38 -24.98
N SER A 422 -15.61 -10.20 -24.95
CA SER A 422 -15.46 -9.15 -25.98
C SER A 422 -14.05 -8.58 -26.09
N VAL A 423 -13.18 -8.86 -25.10
CA VAL A 423 -11.73 -8.63 -25.18
C VAL A 423 -11.00 -9.91 -24.82
N ARG A 424 -10.08 -10.36 -25.68
CA ARG A 424 -9.24 -11.55 -25.47
C ARG A 424 -7.82 -11.33 -25.96
N ALA A 425 -6.86 -11.80 -25.17
CA ALA A 425 -5.47 -11.95 -25.59
C ALA A 425 -4.98 -13.36 -25.25
N ILE A 426 -4.55 -14.10 -26.26
CA ILE A 426 -4.02 -15.45 -26.10
C ILE A 426 -2.63 -15.46 -26.70
N GLY A 427 -1.63 -15.84 -25.93
CA GLY A 427 -0.26 -15.92 -26.40
C GLY A 427 0.43 -17.18 -25.93
N ASP A 428 1.25 -17.74 -26.82
CA ASP A 428 2.10 -18.90 -26.60
C ASP A 428 3.38 -18.69 -27.41
N ASP A 429 4.52 -18.63 -26.71
CA ASP A 429 5.88 -18.46 -27.24
C ASP A 429 5.98 -17.57 -28.50
N ARG A 430 6.06 -16.25 -28.28
CA ARG A 430 6.26 -15.19 -29.31
C ARG A 430 5.12 -14.97 -30.30
N VAL A 431 4.06 -15.79 -30.27
CA VAL A 431 2.87 -15.61 -31.10
C VAL A 431 1.68 -15.24 -30.22
N ASP A 432 1.10 -14.08 -30.49
CA ASP A 432 -0.07 -13.57 -29.79
C ASP A 432 -1.26 -13.44 -30.74
N ARG A 433 -2.47 -13.59 -30.18
CA ARG A 433 -3.73 -13.33 -30.86
C ARG A 433 -4.56 -12.39 -30.01
N LEU A 434 -5.00 -11.29 -30.62
CA LEU A 434 -5.81 -10.26 -29.97
C LEU A 434 -7.19 -10.23 -30.60
N HIS A 435 -8.21 -10.10 -29.75
CA HIS A 435 -9.57 -9.79 -30.12
C HIS A 435 -10.09 -8.67 -29.21
N SER A 436 -10.69 -7.62 -29.76
CA SER A 436 -11.32 -6.57 -28.96
C SER A 436 -12.48 -5.90 -29.70
N GLU A 437 -13.58 -5.68 -28.98
CA GLU A 437 -14.75 -4.94 -29.46
C GLU A 437 -14.90 -3.60 -28.72
N VAL A 438 -14.93 -2.49 -29.46
CA VAL A 438 -15.03 -1.15 -28.87
C VAL A 438 -15.69 -0.15 -29.82
N GLY A 439 -16.75 0.53 -29.39
CA GLY A 439 -17.34 1.64 -30.16
C GLY A 439 -17.82 1.28 -31.58
N GLY A 440 -18.15 0.02 -31.85
CA GLY A 440 -18.49 -0.47 -33.21
C GLY A 440 -17.29 -0.86 -34.07
N TYR A 441 -16.10 -0.84 -33.48
CA TYR A 441 -14.86 -1.40 -34.03
C TYR A 441 -14.67 -2.82 -33.48
N VAL A 442 -14.25 -3.75 -34.34
CA VAL A 442 -13.89 -5.12 -33.96
C VAL A 442 -12.53 -5.44 -34.54
N LEU A 443 -11.57 -5.68 -33.67
CA LEU A 443 -10.18 -5.97 -34.00
C LEU A 443 -9.91 -7.47 -33.79
N ASP A 444 -9.34 -8.12 -34.80
CA ASP A 444 -8.91 -9.52 -34.75
C ASP A 444 -7.52 -9.62 -35.38
N LEU A 445 -6.47 -9.80 -34.56
CA LEU A 445 -5.08 -9.75 -35.00
C LEU A 445 -4.30 -11.00 -34.60
N ALA A 446 -3.35 -11.37 -35.46
CA ALA A 446 -2.25 -12.27 -35.16
C ALA A 446 -0.94 -11.47 -35.18
N LEU A 447 -0.12 -11.68 -34.14
CA LEU A 447 1.11 -10.94 -33.90
C LEU A 447 2.24 -11.94 -33.70
N GLU A 448 3.35 -11.74 -34.39
CA GLU A 448 4.52 -12.62 -34.31
C GLU A 448 5.78 -11.78 -34.03
N ALA A 449 6.47 -12.06 -32.93
CA ALA A 449 7.70 -11.34 -32.60
C ALA A 449 8.79 -11.63 -33.64
N SER A 450 9.32 -10.56 -34.23
CA SER A 450 10.37 -10.64 -35.26
C SER A 450 11.79 -10.71 -34.67
N LYS A 451 11.94 -10.34 -33.39
CA LYS A 451 13.21 -10.21 -32.66
C LYS A 451 13.18 -11.01 -31.36
N PRO A 452 14.35 -11.35 -30.79
CA PRO A 452 14.43 -11.76 -29.39
C PRO A 452 13.75 -10.74 -28.48
N PRO A 453 13.14 -11.17 -27.35
CA PRO A 453 12.60 -10.26 -26.37
C PRO A 453 13.66 -9.28 -25.85
N ALA A 454 13.28 -8.01 -25.76
CA ALA A 454 14.10 -6.97 -25.17
C ALA A 454 14.03 -7.08 -23.65
N LEU A 455 15.05 -7.66 -23.03
CA LEU A 455 15.15 -7.78 -21.58
C LEU A 455 15.66 -6.46 -21.00
N HIS A 456 14.75 -5.63 -20.48
CA HIS A 456 15.15 -4.41 -19.78
C HIS A 456 15.85 -4.79 -18.47
N TYR A 457 16.83 -3.99 -18.06
CA TYR A 457 17.66 -4.28 -16.89
C TYR A 457 18.37 -5.65 -16.93
N GLY A 458 18.54 -6.21 -18.13
CA GLY A 458 19.11 -7.56 -18.30
C GLY A 458 18.18 -8.69 -17.88
N GLY A 459 16.90 -8.39 -17.59
CA GLY A 459 15.91 -9.34 -17.08
C GLY A 459 15.89 -9.46 -15.57
N ASP A 460 16.78 -8.78 -14.85
CA ASP A 460 16.78 -8.75 -13.39
C ASP A 460 15.68 -7.82 -12.85
N ALA A 461 15.34 -7.99 -11.56
CA ALA A 461 14.53 -7.00 -10.86
C ALA A 461 15.27 -5.66 -10.80
N HIS A 462 14.57 -4.61 -11.21
CA HIS A 462 15.03 -3.24 -11.07
C HIS A 462 14.29 -2.54 -9.94
N PRO A 463 14.98 -2.14 -8.86
CA PRO A 463 14.39 -1.36 -7.78
C PRO A 463 14.19 0.10 -8.21
N TYR A 464 12.99 0.62 -8.03
CA TYR A 464 12.71 2.04 -8.27
C TYR A 464 13.36 2.90 -7.17
N ARG A 465 13.83 4.09 -7.55
CA ARG A 465 14.38 5.10 -6.62
C ARG A 465 13.39 5.56 -5.56
N PHE A 466 12.11 5.39 -5.81
CA PHE A 466 11.00 5.80 -4.94
C PHE A 466 10.32 4.64 -4.21
N GLY A 467 10.91 3.44 -4.24
CA GLY A 467 10.38 2.24 -3.62
C GLY A 467 9.56 1.37 -4.57
N GLY A 468 9.52 0.08 -4.29
CA GLY A 468 9.02 -0.96 -5.19
C GLY A 468 10.09 -1.41 -6.19
N TYR A 469 9.73 -2.37 -7.03
CA TYR A 469 10.59 -2.92 -8.06
C TYR A 469 9.80 -3.38 -9.28
N THR A 470 10.50 -3.56 -10.40
CA THR A 470 9.93 -4.09 -11.63
C THR A 470 10.81 -5.18 -12.24
N TYR A 471 10.18 -6.23 -12.72
CA TYR A 471 10.68 -7.05 -13.84
C TYR A 471 10.01 -6.55 -15.10
N TYR A 472 10.76 -6.48 -16.20
CA TYR A 472 10.27 -5.85 -17.41
C TYR A 472 10.98 -6.43 -18.65
N TYR A 473 10.21 -6.96 -19.59
CA TYR A 473 10.68 -7.17 -20.96
C TYR A 473 9.64 -6.73 -21.98
N SER A 474 10.09 -6.55 -23.23
CA SER A 474 9.22 -6.27 -24.37
C SER A 474 9.41 -7.29 -25.49
N ARG A 475 8.37 -7.53 -26.29
CA ARG A 475 8.51 -8.07 -27.65
C ARG A 475 8.25 -6.91 -28.62
N VAL A 476 9.33 -6.45 -29.25
CA VAL A 476 9.33 -5.26 -30.10
C VAL A 476 9.16 -5.64 -31.57
N SER A 477 8.64 -4.71 -32.39
CA SER A 477 8.48 -4.89 -33.83
C SER A 477 7.76 -6.19 -34.22
N MET A 478 6.69 -6.56 -33.52
CA MET A 478 5.90 -7.75 -33.81
C MET A 478 5.16 -7.57 -35.15
N LYS A 479 5.37 -8.49 -36.09
CA LYS A 479 4.66 -8.49 -37.37
C LYS A 479 3.19 -8.75 -37.12
N THR A 480 2.34 -7.82 -37.56
CA THR A 480 0.93 -7.83 -37.22
C THR A 480 0.09 -7.92 -38.48
N HIS A 481 -0.86 -8.84 -38.51
CA HIS A 481 -1.82 -8.99 -39.60
C HIS A 481 -3.17 -9.47 -39.07
N GLY A 482 -4.25 -9.16 -39.79
CA GLY A 482 -5.57 -9.62 -39.42
C GLY A 482 -6.67 -8.78 -40.05
N THR A 483 -7.73 -8.54 -39.28
CA THR A 483 -8.88 -7.76 -39.72
C THR A 483 -9.30 -6.72 -38.69
N LEU A 484 -9.76 -5.58 -39.20
CA LEU A 484 -10.43 -4.55 -38.42
C LEU A 484 -11.79 -4.26 -39.06
N SER A 485 -12.88 -4.45 -38.33
CA SER A 485 -14.22 -4.08 -38.79
C SER A 485 -14.63 -2.74 -38.21
N VAL A 486 -15.10 -1.83 -39.05
CA VAL A 486 -15.56 -0.49 -38.67
C VAL A 486 -16.97 -0.30 -39.21
N GLY A 487 -17.96 -0.10 -38.32
CA GLY A 487 -19.35 0.14 -38.73
C GLY A 487 -19.93 -0.98 -39.62
N GLY A 488 -19.50 -2.23 -39.42
CA GLY A 488 -19.92 -3.40 -40.20
C GLY A 488 -19.15 -3.65 -41.49
N LYS A 489 -18.20 -2.79 -41.88
CA LYS A 489 -17.28 -3.06 -43.00
C LYS A 489 -15.95 -3.61 -42.46
N THR A 490 -15.54 -4.78 -42.94
CA THR A 490 -14.27 -5.42 -42.56
C THR A 490 -13.14 -5.03 -43.51
N TYR A 491 -12.03 -4.59 -42.92
CA TYR A 491 -10.78 -4.25 -43.59
C TYR A 491 -9.73 -5.32 -43.27
N LYS A 492 -8.98 -5.77 -44.28
CA LYS A 492 -7.74 -6.50 -44.03
C LYS A 492 -6.66 -5.52 -43.68
N VAL A 493 -5.93 -5.79 -42.60
CA VAL A 493 -4.94 -4.88 -42.05
C VAL A 493 -3.60 -5.58 -41.82
N SER A 494 -2.52 -4.80 -41.93
CA SER A 494 -1.17 -5.22 -41.61
C SER A 494 -0.40 -4.08 -40.92
N GLY A 495 0.64 -4.41 -40.16
CA GLY A 495 1.44 -3.40 -39.47
C GLY A 495 2.43 -3.96 -38.46
N SER A 496 2.76 -3.14 -37.47
CA SER A 496 3.67 -3.46 -36.36
C SER A 496 2.95 -3.32 -35.03
N SER A 497 3.37 -4.13 -34.06
CA SER A 497 2.96 -3.98 -32.67
C SER A 497 4.13 -4.14 -31.71
N TRP A 498 3.96 -3.56 -30.54
CA TRP A 498 4.82 -3.62 -29.40
C TRP A 498 4.09 -4.31 -28.26
N PHE A 499 4.74 -5.26 -27.59
CA PHE A 499 4.20 -5.90 -26.40
C PHE A 499 5.12 -5.64 -25.21
N ASP A 500 4.54 -5.15 -24.12
CA ASP A 500 5.16 -5.02 -22.82
C ASP A 500 4.59 -6.01 -21.81
N ARG A 501 5.52 -6.65 -21.11
CA ARG A 501 5.24 -7.44 -19.93
C ARG A 501 5.99 -6.83 -18.76
N GLN A 502 5.22 -6.39 -17.76
CA GLN A 502 5.77 -5.83 -16.54
C GLN A 502 5.10 -6.46 -15.31
N TYR A 503 5.89 -6.74 -14.28
CA TYR A 503 5.39 -7.29 -13.02
C TYR A 503 6.31 -6.95 -11.84
N GLY A 504 5.73 -6.82 -10.66
CA GLY A 504 6.45 -6.50 -9.44
C GLY A 504 5.62 -5.63 -8.49
N GLU A 505 6.31 -4.79 -7.73
CA GLU A 505 5.72 -3.83 -6.80
C GLU A 505 5.53 -2.46 -7.48
N LEU A 506 4.47 -2.32 -8.28
CA LEU A 506 4.32 -1.19 -9.22
C LEU A 506 3.34 -0.09 -8.75
N TYR A 507 2.70 -0.24 -7.59
CA TYR A 507 1.71 0.73 -7.07
C TYR A 507 2.27 2.16 -6.96
N GLN A 508 3.51 2.31 -6.50
CA GLN A 508 4.12 3.63 -6.34
C GLN A 508 4.36 4.33 -7.68
N ALA A 509 4.72 3.57 -8.72
CA ALA A 509 4.87 4.11 -10.07
C ALA A 509 3.52 4.63 -10.61
N ILE A 510 2.45 3.85 -10.42
CA ILE A 510 1.07 4.21 -10.82
C ILE A 510 0.58 5.48 -10.11
N VAL A 511 0.85 5.57 -8.82
CA VAL A 511 0.47 6.76 -8.04
C VAL A 511 1.30 7.97 -8.42
N LYS A 512 2.54 7.83 -8.91
CA LYS A 512 3.32 8.99 -9.37
C LYS A 512 2.89 9.47 -10.75
N GLY A 513 2.58 8.54 -11.65
CA GLY A 513 2.36 8.85 -13.06
C GLY A 513 3.66 8.90 -13.84
N TRP A 514 3.57 8.88 -15.16
CA TRP A 514 4.70 8.77 -16.06
C TRP A 514 4.40 9.32 -17.45
N GLN A 515 5.48 9.52 -18.20
CA GLN A 515 5.46 9.52 -19.66
C GLN A 515 6.22 8.29 -20.13
N TRP A 516 5.61 7.47 -20.97
CA TRP A 516 6.23 6.29 -21.55
C TRP A 516 6.19 6.36 -23.07
N PHE A 517 7.24 5.89 -23.73
CA PHE A 517 7.42 5.92 -25.17
C PHE A 517 7.88 4.55 -25.65
N ALA A 518 7.16 3.98 -26.62
CA ALA A 518 7.67 2.96 -27.53
C ALA A 518 7.87 3.59 -28.90
N ILE A 519 9.11 3.76 -29.34
CA ILE A 519 9.48 4.35 -30.62
C ILE A 519 10.01 3.24 -31.53
N GLU A 520 9.33 3.02 -32.65
CA GLU A 520 9.70 2.08 -33.71
C GLU A 520 10.25 2.88 -34.91
N LEU A 521 11.56 2.79 -35.19
CA LEU A 521 12.21 3.48 -36.30
C LEU A 521 12.18 2.63 -37.58
N ASP A 522 12.12 3.28 -38.74
CA ASP A 522 12.07 2.63 -40.07
C ASP A 522 13.35 1.86 -40.42
N ASP A 523 14.46 2.12 -39.73
CA ASP A 523 15.70 1.34 -39.83
C ASP A 523 15.76 0.16 -38.84
N ASP A 524 14.58 -0.22 -38.35
CA ASP A 524 14.31 -1.38 -37.50
C ASP A 524 14.81 -1.23 -36.05
N ARG A 525 15.36 -0.08 -35.66
CA ARG A 525 15.71 0.20 -34.26
C ARG A 525 14.47 0.51 -33.42
N GLN A 526 14.52 0.11 -32.15
CA GLN A 526 13.41 0.21 -31.21
C GLN A 526 13.89 0.91 -29.95
N ILE A 527 13.17 1.93 -29.49
CA ILE A 527 13.56 2.74 -28.33
C ILE A 527 12.41 2.75 -27.34
N MET A 528 12.66 2.23 -26.13
CA MET A 528 11.76 2.38 -25.00
C MET A 528 12.31 3.44 -24.07
N LEU A 529 11.50 4.44 -23.70
CA LEU A 529 11.86 5.45 -22.71
C LEU A 529 10.72 5.60 -21.72
N TYR A 530 11.05 5.85 -20.45
CA TYR A 530 10.07 6.37 -19.51
C TYR A 530 10.66 7.46 -18.61
N ASP A 531 9.75 8.31 -18.15
CA ASP A 531 10.00 9.37 -17.17
C ASP A 531 8.89 9.35 -16.11
N ILE A 532 9.22 8.94 -14.90
CA ILE A 532 8.28 8.95 -13.76
C ILE A 532 8.16 10.37 -13.22
N LEU A 533 6.94 10.89 -13.17
CA LEU A 533 6.68 12.25 -12.73
C LEU A 533 7.08 12.46 -11.26
N GLY A 534 7.71 13.60 -10.96
CA GLY A 534 8.09 13.97 -9.59
C GLY A 534 8.99 15.20 -9.51
N SER A 535 9.31 15.62 -8.29
CA SER A 535 10.27 16.70 -8.00
C SER A 535 11.64 16.14 -7.58
N GLU A 536 12.72 16.72 -8.12
CA GLU A 536 14.13 16.45 -7.73
C GLU A 536 14.53 14.96 -7.65
N ASN A 537 15.38 14.59 -6.67
CA ASN A 537 16.05 13.30 -6.45
C ASN A 537 15.12 12.07 -6.31
N ARG A 538 13.81 12.22 -6.52
CA ARG A 538 12.77 11.17 -6.48
C ARG A 538 12.11 10.90 -7.84
N VAL A 539 12.67 11.46 -8.91
CA VAL A 539 12.35 11.17 -10.31
C VAL A 539 13.24 10.04 -10.84
N GLU A 540 12.65 9.13 -11.61
CA GLU A 540 13.41 8.10 -12.31
C GLU A 540 13.15 8.17 -13.81
N ARG A 541 14.25 8.26 -14.57
CA ARG A 541 14.28 8.26 -16.03
C ARG A 541 15.19 7.13 -16.49
N SER A 542 14.68 6.28 -17.37
CA SER A 542 15.39 5.13 -17.88
C SER A 542 14.83 4.73 -19.24
N GLY A 543 15.52 3.84 -19.92
CA GLY A 543 15.09 3.32 -21.20
C GLY A 543 16.04 2.26 -21.73
N SER A 544 15.80 1.85 -22.96
CA SER A 544 16.64 0.91 -23.70
C SER A 544 16.54 1.17 -25.20
N ILE A 545 17.61 0.78 -25.92
CA ILE A 545 17.60 0.68 -27.39
C ILE A 545 17.81 -0.77 -27.75
N THR A 546 16.94 -1.28 -28.62
CA THR A 546 17.13 -2.55 -29.33
C THR A 546 17.53 -2.24 -30.76
N ASP A 547 18.68 -2.76 -31.18
CA ASP A 547 19.18 -2.54 -32.53
C ASP A 547 18.43 -3.36 -33.60
N ALA A 548 18.77 -3.15 -34.88
CA ALA A 548 18.18 -3.90 -35.99
C ALA A 548 18.40 -5.42 -35.88
N ALA A 549 19.49 -5.86 -35.23
CA ALA A 549 19.80 -7.28 -35.02
C ALA A 549 19.08 -7.89 -33.79
N GLY A 550 18.38 -7.07 -33.00
CA GLY A 550 17.66 -7.50 -31.80
C GLY A 550 18.48 -7.45 -30.52
N ASN A 551 19.68 -6.85 -30.52
CA ASN A 551 20.45 -6.67 -29.29
C ASN A 551 19.93 -5.48 -28.51
N THR A 552 19.54 -5.70 -27.26
CA THR A 552 19.03 -4.64 -26.36
C THR A 552 20.14 -4.14 -25.45
N ARG A 553 20.27 -2.82 -25.31
CA ARG A 553 21.11 -2.18 -24.29
C ARG A 553 20.33 -1.15 -23.49
N PRO A 554 20.62 -1.02 -22.18
CA PRO A 554 19.99 0.01 -21.34
C PRO A 554 20.52 1.41 -21.66
N ILE A 555 19.71 2.40 -21.32
CA ILE A 555 20.03 3.83 -21.43
C ILE A 555 19.62 4.50 -20.13
N ALA A 556 20.56 5.13 -19.45
CA ALA A 556 20.30 5.89 -18.24
C ALA A 556 19.69 7.26 -18.57
N GLY A 557 18.88 7.81 -17.66
CA GLY A 557 18.21 9.11 -17.83
C GLY A 557 19.07 10.34 -18.11
N HIS A 558 20.40 10.27 -17.99
CA HIS A 558 21.32 11.35 -18.37
C HIS A 558 21.83 11.24 -19.82
N GLN A 559 21.58 10.09 -20.47
CA GLN A 559 22.02 9.80 -21.84
C GLN A 559 20.95 10.16 -22.88
N PHE A 560 19.74 10.51 -22.45
CA PHE A 560 18.69 11.00 -23.31
C PHE A 560 18.01 12.23 -22.72
N LYS A 561 17.30 12.97 -23.57
CA LYS A 561 16.44 14.09 -23.17
C LYS A 561 15.10 13.98 -23.89
N VAL A 562 14.04 14.36 -23.19
CA VAL A 562 12.69 14.49 -23.74
C VAL A 562 12.22 15.91 -23.46
N ALA A 563 12.06 16.73 -24.50
CA ALA A 563 11.53 18.09 -24.40
C ALA A 563 10.10 18.13 -24.94
N VAL A 564 9.16 18.68 -24.16
CA VAL A 564 7.76 18.83 -24.58
C VAL A 564 7.66 20.01 -25.56
N LEU A 565 7.10 19.77 -26.75
CA LEU A 565 6.97 20.77 -27.81
C LEU A 565 5.60 21.47 -27.82
N GLY A 566 4.60 20.86 -27.19
CA GLY A 566 3.24 21.38 -27.15
C GLY A 566 2.40 20.76 -26.04
N GLN A 567 1.18 21.27 -25.88
CA GLN A 567 0.20 20.75 -24.92
C GLN A 567 -1.17 20.65 -25.59
N TRP A 568 -1.95 19.66 -25.18
CA TRP A 568 -3.35 19.50 -25.56
C TRP A 568 -4.21 19.50 -24.30
N ARG A 569 -5.28 20.29 -24.31
CA ARG A 569 -6.27 20.31 -23.23
C ARG A 569 -7.47 19.48 -23.67
N SER A 570 -7.80 18.47 -22.89
CA SER A 570 -8.99 17.66 -23.13
C SER A 570 -10.25 18.52 -23.03
N PRO A 571 -11.12 18.51 -24.06
CA PRO A 571 -12.43 19.14 -23.99
C PRO A 571 -13.40 18.36 -23.08
N HIS A 572 -13.08 17.12 -22.71
CA HIS A 572 -13.96 16.23 -21.94
C HIS A 572 -13.72 16.33 -20.43
N THR A 573 -12.45 16.34 -20.03
CA THR A 573 -12.03 16.32 -18.61
C THR A 573 -11.40 17.65 -18.16
N GLY A 574 -10.96 18.49 -19.11
CA GLY A 574 -10.20 19.71 -18.84
C GLY A 574 -8.71 19.48 -18.56
N CYS A 575 -8.25 18.22 -18.55
CA CYS A 575 -6.89 17.83 -18.27
C CYS A 575 -5.92 18.28 -19.35
N VAL A 576 -4.66 18.55 -18.97
CA VAL A 576 -3.64 19.09 -19.89
C VAL A 576 -2.52 18.10 -20.04
N TYR A 577 -2.40 17.55 -21.24
CA TYR A 577 -1.40 16.55 -21.58
C TYR A 577 -0.30 17.18 -22.44
N PRO A 578 0.98 16.82 -22.25
CA PRO A 578 2.01 17.02 -23.26
C PRO A 578 1.53 16.48 -24.62
N SER A 579 1.80 17.23 -25.68
CA SER A 579 1.35 16.90 -27.03
C SER A 579 2.43 17.31 -28.02
N GLY A 580 3.27 16.34 -28.38
CA GLY A 580 4.47 16.55 -29.18
C GLY A 580 5.72 16.62 -28.31
N TRP A 581 6.76 15.89 -28.71
CA TRP A 581 8.01 15.75 -27.96
C TRP A 581 9.21 15.76 -28.90
N ARG A 582 10.33 16.30 -28.42
CA ARG A 582 11.65 16.13 -29.02
C ARG A 582 12.48 15.22 -28.14
N VAL A 583 12.87 14.09 -28.70
CA VAL A 583 13.70 13.07 -28.07
C VAL A 583 15.12 13.17 -28.63
N GLU A 584 16.09 13.39 -27.75
CA GLU A 584 17.52 13.36 -28.08
C GLU A 584 18.17 12.16 -27.41
N VAL A 585 18.77 11.26 -28.19
CA VAL A 585 19.45 10.05 -27.69
C VAL A 585 20.56 9.65 -28.67
N ASP A 586 21.72 9.23 -28.14
CA ASP A 586 22.92 8.87 -28.93
C ASP A 586 23.37 9.89 -29.99
N GLY A 587 23.11 11.17 -29.74
CA GLY A 587 23.44 12.26 -30.67
C GLY A 587 22.47 12.40 -31.84
N GLU A 588 21.41 11.61 -31.89
CA GLU A 588 20.30 11.74 -32.84
C GLU A 588 19.13 12.51 -32.20
N THR A 589 18.27 13.08 -33.04
CA THR A 589 17.09 13.84 -32.62
C THR A 589 15.88 13.34 -33.38
N PHE A 590 14.80 13.08 -32.64
CA PHE A 590 13.52 12.60 -33.14
C PHE A 590 12.41 13.51 -32.62
N ASP A 591 11.53 13.96 -33.50
CA ASP A 591 10.29 14.65 -33.13
C ASP A 591 9.14 13.62 -33.18
N VAL A 592 8.51 13.39 -32.03
CA VAL A 592 7.38 12.49 -31.82
C VAL A 592 6.11 13.33 -31.76
N ALA A 593 5.16 13.10 -32.66
CA ALA A 593 3.93 13.90 -32.77
C ALA A 593 2.67 13.01 -32.78
N PRO A 594 1.67 13.27 -31.91
CA PRO A 594 0.40 12.53 -31.92
C PRO A 594 -0.26 12.53 -33.30
N MET A 595 -0.73 11.38 -33.75
CA MET A 595 -1.48 11.27 -35.02
C MET A 595 -2.90 11.83 -34.89
N VAL A 596 -3.50 11.65 -33.72
CA VAL A 596 -4.77 12.26 -33.29
C VAL A 596 -4.53 12.94 -31.95
N LYS A 597 -5.12 14.11 -31.70
CA LYS A 597 -4.90 14.84 -30.43
C LYS A 597 -5.70 14.25 -29.27
N ASP A 598 -6.97 13.94 -29.54
CA ASP A 598 -7.89 13.39 -28.55
C ASP A 598 -7.76 11.87 -28.50
N GLN A 599 -6.79 11.40 -27.73
CA GLN A 599 -6.55 9.98 -27.43
C GLN A 599 -6.64 9.75 -25.91
N GLU A 600 -7.52 10.51 -25.24
CA GLU A 600 -7.75 10.40 -23.80
C GLU A 600 -8.67 9.23 -23.48
N LEU A 601 -8.16 8.29 -22.68
CA LEU A 601 -8.91 7.19 -22.11
C LEU A 601 -9.62 7.69 -20.85
N ARG A 602 -10.90 8.03 -21.03
CA ARG A 602 -11.77 8.61 -20.00
C ARG A 602 -12.44 7.50 -19.22
N ALA A 603 -11.67 6.82 -18.40
CA ALA A 603 -12.12 5.65 -17.67
C ALA A 603 -13.32 6.01 -16.77
N LYS A 604 -14.44 5.29 -16.93
CA LYS A 604 -15.63 5.49 -16.10
C LYS A 604 -15.46 4.70 -14.82
N HIS A 605 -14.60 5.21 -13.96
CA HIS A 605 -14.31 4.58 -12.69
C HIS A 605 -15.53 4.69 -11.75
N GLY A 606 -16.48 3.76 -11.88
CA GLY A 606 -17.79 3.85 -11.19
C GLY A 606 -17.66 3.91 -9.66
N TYR A 607 -16.79 3.06 -9.09
CA TYR A 607 -16.57 2.94 -7.64
C TYR A 607 -15.09 2.99 -7.24
N TRP A 608 -14.19 3.05 -8.22
CA TRP A 608 -12.73 3.09 -8.05
C TRP A 608 -12.23 4.48 -8.46
N PRO A 609 -11.18 5.06 -7.87
CA PRO A 609 -10.59 6.31 -8.33
C PRO A 609 -9.30 6.03 -9.11
N GLY A 610 -9.43 5.36 -10.25
CA GLY A 610 -8.28 5.04 -11.10
C GLY A 610 -7.65 6.26 -11.77
N PRO A 611 -6.42 6.13 -12.29
CA PRO A 611 -5.81 7.16 -13.11
C PRO A 611 -6.53 7.30 -14.46
N GLU A 612 -6.68 8.55 -14.92
CA GLU A 612 -7.02 8.83 -16.32
C GLU A 612 -5.73 8.76 -17.15
N TYR A 613 -5.81 8.14 -18.33
CA TYR A 613 -4.68 7.96 -19.24
C TYR A 613 -4.88 8.74 -20.54
N TRP A 614 -3.77 9.11 -21.16
CA TRP A 614 -3.75 9.45 -22.59
C TRP A 614 -2.88 8.41 -23.29
N GLU A 615 -3.45 7.73 -24.28
CA GLU A 615 -2.93 6.50 -24.90
C GLU A 615 -2.82 6.71 -26.40
N GLY A 616 -1.71 7.29 -26.84
CA GLY A 616 -1.68 7.90 -28.17
C GLY A 616 -0.72 7.29 -29.16
N ALA A 617 -1.29 6.86 -30.29
CA ALA A 617 -0.55 6.63 -31.52
C ALA A 617 0.07 7.94 -32.02
N ALA A 618 1.36 7.88 -32.34
CA ALA A 618 2.20 9.00 -32.74
C ALA A 618 3.08 8.64 -33.95
N SER A 619 3.47 9.66 -34.69
CA SER A 619 4.43 9.60 -35.79
C SER A 619 5.80 10.08 -35.32
N VAL A 620 6.85 9.58 -35.95
CA VAL A 620 8.24 9.96 -35.65
C VAL A 620 8.90 10.52 -36.90
N SER A 621 9.61 11.63 -36.74
CA SER A 621 10.40 12.28 -37.78
C SER A 621 11.75 12.74 -37.22
N GLY A 622 12.69 13.12 -38.08
CA GLY A 622 14.02 13.58 -37.65
C GLY A 622 15.13 12.74 -38.26
N ALA A 623 16.07 12.26 -37.44
CA ALA A 623 17.21 11.47 -37.90
C ALA A 623 16.77 10.23 -38.71
N VAL A 624 15.76 9.52 -38.21
CA VAL A 624 15.08 8.42 -38.90
C VAL A 624 13.58 8.58 -38.65
N ALA A 625 12.77 8.34 -39.68
CA ALA A 625 11.31 8.34 -39.57
C ALA A 625 10.82 7.06 -38.88
N GLY A 626 9.57 7.06 -38.44
CA GLY A 626 8.99 5.89 -37.80
C GLY A 626 7.65 6.17 -37.17
N LYS A 627 7.28 5.34 -36.20
CA LYS A 627 6.03 5.42 -35.45
C LYS A 627 6.31 5.28 -33.96
N ALA A 628 5.40 5.75 -33.14
CA ALA A 628 5.51 5.59 -31.70
C ALA A 628 4.14 5.44 -31.05
N TYR A 629 4.13 4.81 -29.89
CA TYR A 629 3.03 4.91 -28.94
C TYR A 629 3.52 5.64 -27.71
N VAL A 630 2.68 6.54 -27.19
CA VAL A 630 3.00 7.33 -25.99
C VAL A 630 1.85 7.20 -24.99
N GLU A 631 2.21 6.75 -23.79
CA GLU A 631 1.29 6.65 -22.65
C GLU A 631 1.61 7.76 -21.65
N LEU A 632 0.57 8.45 -21.20
CA LEU A 632 0.66 9.51 -20.20
C LEU A 632 -0.27 9.22 -19.02
N ASN A 633 0.31 9.07 -17.84
CA ASN A 633 -0.41 8.90 -16.58
C ASN A 633 -0.08 10.05 -15.62
N GLY A 634 -1.07 10.56 -14.90
CA GLY A 634 -0.89 11.52 -13.80
C GLY A 634 -1.05 13.00 -14.21
N PHE A 635 -1.31 13.29 -15.48
CA PHE A 635 -1.49 14.65 -16.02
C PHE A 635 -2.89 15.25 -15.81
N CYS A 636 -3.84 14.43 -15.35
CA CYS A 636 -5.22 14.84 -15.07
C CYS A 636 -5.44 15.26 -13.60
N ARG A 637 -4.37 15.35 -12.81
CA ARG A 637 -4.40 15.77 -11.40
C ARG A 637 -4.21 17.29 -11.35
N GLY A 638 -5.14 18.00 -10.70
CA GLY A 638 -5.31 19.46 -10.80
C GLY A 638 -4.04 20.30 -10.71
N VAL A 639 -3.99 21.31 -11.59
CA VAL A 639 -2.97 22.35 -11.77
C VAL A 639 -2.59 23.05 -10.45
N GLU A 640 -1.33 22.93 -10.04
CA GLU A 640 -0.56 24.06 -9.48
C GLU A 640 0.94 23.81 -9.67
N GLY A 641 1.62 24.76 -10.32
CA GLY A 641 3.03 24.68 -10.67
C GLY A 641 3.22 24.35 -12.13
N THR A 642 3.29 25.38 -12.96
CA THR A 642 4.06 25.36 -14.21
C THR A 642 5.28 24.45 -14.06
N LEU A 643 5.24 23.27 -14.70
CA LEU A 643 6.44 22.62 -15.17
C LEU A 643 7.06 23.60 -16.18
N SER A 644 7.88 24.51 -15.68
CA SER A 644 8.95 25.07 -16.48
C SER A 644 9.84 23.89 -16.85
N PHE A 645 9.60 23.33 -18.03
CA PHE A 645 10.48 22.37 -18.69
C PHE A 645 11.84 22.99 -18.99
#